data_AF-A0A7V6CEB0-F1
#
_entry.id   AF-A0A7V6CEB0-F1
#
_cell.length_a   1.000
_cell.length_b   1.000
_cell.length_c   1.000
_cell.angle_alpha   90.00
_cell.angle_beta   90.00
_cell.angle_gamma   90.00
#
_symmetry.space_group_name_H-M   'P 1'
#
loop_
_entity.id
_entity.type
_entity.pdbx_description
1 polymer ?
#
loop_
_entity_poly.entity_id
_entity_poly.type
_entity_poly.pdbx_seq_one_letter_code
_entity_poly.pdbx_strand_id
1 'polypeptide(L)'
;MQEERKEQKEKQLQEEKQLQKRADLIAPDIKDLSKGVYGNVDFVNQDGVFGWIVDLDSPEQPILELYLDDKKVAETSPSIKREDIVKIFNKEIVAGFEFHWTKLQIPEELKNKKVKVKVVHQRTGMPLAPGEVEFDLSLLEKEEPEYIGSLDAVKGFYVYGWAYNRKNPEERVEVVVLVDGKPVAEGVADLFRQDLLDAGIGDGKHGFRIRIPDEMFDGKNHKIEFLVEGRKIKEGTDSLTTKLNHPFSEIYRIDIKRKYEKKKFEKDRLSKEENVRIIAFYLPQFYPFQENNEWWGEGFTEWAQIVSAKPYFKDHYQPRLPADLGFYDLRIREVRKKQEELAKKYGIYGFCYYYYWFSGKTIMDEVLKDILQSGIPDLPFCLCWANEPWTRRWDGSDNEVLMPQPHILEIDETFILDLLPFFKDDRYIKVYDKPMLIVYNPRRIPNTRHLFSAWREIAKDKGFPGLHIVIAETFGASDPFKYGADAAVEFPPHKVSSPEITSSVLQNDDKFEGHIFDYREVVAREIVKLPPNYPLYRTVMTGWDNTPRRGTKAHIFYHFTPEYFEIWLRHVIYYTIKNFPAEERFVFINAWNEWAEGTYLEPDRKYGHTLLQAVSKAKSKNISPYSVIAELELFLGNNEKALEILNYLKRYLNNIERIYDFVISYIESLTYMNWQKPIYIKLEKEKIIALDTRQLNFRYNIEAINQYSINEIKKQKKLEIFTNKIVIYGWAYCFDPNFHSNFYIILTDGENSYLFPIKNRNLRSDVNQVLNLSDKVMVGFKENLLIEDIPQGKYKLQLAFSDDNSWIIADTEIFLLLGVNYQKIGIKHERPPEQGT
;
A
#
# COMPACT_ATOMS: atom_id res chain seq x y z
N MET A 1 -14.03 9.42 -31.36
CA MET A 1 -14.43 10.29 -32.49
C MET A 1 -15.67 9.84 -33.25
N GLN A 2 -15.69 8.70 -33.95
CA GLN A 2 -16.91 8.25 -34.65
C GLN A 2 -18.01 7.79 -33.68
N GLU A 3 -17.63 7.15 -32.57
CA GLU A 3 -18.56 6.77 -31.50
C GLU A 3 -19.09 7.99 -30.73
N GLU A 4 -18.22 8.94 -30.36
CA GLU A 4 -18.64 10.21 -29.73
C GLU A 4 -19.59 11.02 -30.61
N ARG A 5 -19.37 11.05 -31.95
CA ARG A 5 -20.31 11.70 -32.88
C ARG A 5 -21.65 10.97 -32.98
N LYS A 6 -21.66 9.66 -32.72
CA LYS A 6 -22.88 8.84 -32.72
C LYS A 6 -23.68 9.07 -31.44
N GLU A 7 -23.00 9.11 -30.29
CA GLU A 7 -23.59 9.47 -28.99
C GLU A 7 -24.15 10.89 -28.97
N GLN A 8 -23.43 11.86 -29.55
CA GLN A 8 -23.93 13.25 -29.64
C GLN A 8 -25.17 13.35 -30.55
N LYS A 9 -25.21 12.62 -31.67
CA LYS A 9 -26.40 12.56 -32.54
C LYS A 9 -27.58 11.86 -31.86
N GLU A 10 -27.33 10.80 -31.09
CA GLU A 10 -28.37 10.10 -30.35
C GLU A 10 -28.95 10.95 -29.21
N LYS A 11 -28.10 11.71 -28.49
CA LYS A 11 -28.56 12.71 -27.50
C LYS A 11 -29.38 13.82 -28.14
N GLN A 12 -28.92 14.38 -29.25
CA GLN A 12 -29.64 15.45 -29.95
C GLN A 12 -31.00 14.98 -30.48
N LEU A 13 -31.07 13.75 -31.00
CA LEU A 13 -32.31 13.13 -31.45
C LEU A 13 -33.26 12.78 -30.28
N GLN A 14 -32.72 12.45 -29.10
CA GLN A 14 -33.53 12.25 -27.88
C GLN A 14 -34.09 13.57 -27.34
N GLU A 15 -33.31 14.66 -27.37
CA GLU A 15 -33.77 16.00 -26.99
C GLU A 15 -34.83 16.52 -27.94
N GLU A 16 -34.67 16.38 -29.26
CA GLU A 16 -35.70 16.75 -30.25
C GLU A 16 -36.99 15.94 -30.07
N LYS A 17 -36.88 14.62 -29.78
CA LYS A 17 -38.05 13.79 -29.47
C LYS A 17 -38.73 14.21 -28.17
N GLN A 18 -37.99 14.63 -27.14
CA GLN A 18 -38.58 15.13 -25.89
C GLN A 18 -39.26 16.49 -26.07
N LEU A 19 -38.68 17.38 -26.87
CA LEU A 19 -39.27 18.67 -27.25
C LEU A 19 -40.55 18.49 -28.07
N GLN A 20 -40.56 17.57 -29.03
CA GLN A 20 -41.76 17.24 -29.81
C GLN A 20 -42.87 16.65 -28.90
N LYS A 21 -42.51 15.74 -27.98
CA LYS A 21 -43.44 15.13 -27.01
C LYS A 21 -44.03 16.17 -26.03
N ARG A 22 -43.27 17.23 -25.70
CA ARG A 22 -43.75 18.37 -24.90
C ARG A 22 -44.69 19.29 -25.69
N ALA A 23 -44.46 19.48 -26.99
CA ALA A 23 -45.36 20.24 -27.85
C ALA A 23 -46.72 19.52 -28.04
N ASP A 24 -46.73 18.19 -28.08
CA ASP A 24 -47.94 17.38 -28.18
C ASP A 24 -48.82 17.38 -26.89
N LEU A 25 -48.27 17.79 -25.74
CA LEU A 25 -48.97 17.86 -24.44
C LEU A 25 -49.73 19.18 -24.19
N ILE A 26 -49.55 20.20 -25.04
CA ILE A 26 -50.09 21.55 -24.81
C ILE A 26 -51.33 21.86 -25.67
N ALA A 27 -51.72 21.00 -26.62
CA ALA A 27 -52.79 21.30 -27.57
C ALA A 27 -53.95 20.29 -27.53
N PRO A 28 -54.97 20.44 -26.66
CA PRO A 28 -56.31 20.08 -27.10
C PRO A 28 -56.71 21.04 -28.23
N ASP A 29 -57.56 20.58 -29.14
CA ASP A 29 -58.04 21.31 -30.31
C ASP A 29 -58.93 22.52 -29.87
N ILE A 30 -58.30 23.62 -29.40
CA ILE A 30 -58.99 24.80 -28.88
C ILE A 30 -59.54 25.62 -30.06
N LYS A 31 -60.84 25.49 -30.32
CA LYS A 31 -61.53 26.14 -31.44
C LYS A 31 -61.93 27.59 -31.16
N ASP A 32 -62.08 27.97 -29.89
CA ASP A 32 -62.47 29.33 -29.47
C ASP A 32 -61.73 29.75 -28.19
N LEU A 33 -60.83 30.73 -28.30
CA LEU A 33 -60.01 31.26 -27.20
C LEU A 33 -60.71 32.37 -26.40
N SER A 34 -61.99 32.67 -26.68
CA SER A 34 -62.74 33.73 -26.01
C SER A 34 -63.65 33.24 -24.88
N LYS A 35 -63.95 31.93 -24.84
CA LYS A 35 -64.90 31.32 -23.90
C LYS A 35 -64.55 29.85 -23.64
N GLY A 36 -64.93 29.31 -22.48
CA GLY A 36 -64.74 27.90 -22.12
C GLY A 36 -63.67 27.64 -21.05
N VAL A 37 -63.58 26.38 -20.62
CA VAL A 37 -62.60 25.88 -19.64
C VAL A 37 -61.66 24.89 -20.32
N TYR A 38 -60.36 25.13 -20.19
CA TYR A 38 -59.31 24.34 -20.84
C TYR A 38 -58.26 23.95 -19.81
N GLY A 39 -57.82 22.69 -19.81
CA GLY A 39 -56.76 22.27 -18.90
C GLY A 39 -56.30 20.85 -19.17
N ASN A 40 -55.08 20.56 -18.74
CA ASN A 40 -54.42 19.29 -18.92
C ASN A 40 -53.58 18.93 -17.69
N VAL A 41 -53.54 17.64 -17.35
CA VAL A 41 -52.55 17.06 -16.45
C VAL A 41 -51.34 16.71 -17.30
N ASP A 42 -50.23 17.43 -17.09
CA ASP A 42 -49.01 17.27 -17.88
C ASP A 42 -48.29 15.97 -17.52
N PHE A 43 -48.21 15.65 -16.22
CA PHE A 43 -47.68 14.38 -15.74
C PHE A 43 -48.11 14.07 -14.30
N VAL A 44 -48.16 12.76 -14.02
CA VAL A 44 -48.29 12.18 -12.69
C VAL A 44 -47.00 11.39 -12.43
N ASN A 45 -46.18 11.83 -11.47
CA ASN A 45 -44.86 11.25 -11.19
C ASN A 45 -44.66 11.05 -9.68
N GLN A 46 -43.43 10.77 -9.21
CA GLN A 46 -43.15 10.54 -7.78
C GLN A 46 -43.17 11.80 -6.91
N ASP A 47 -43.13 12.99 -7.51
CA ASP A 47 -43.17 14.26 -6.77
C ASP A 47 -44.62 14.72 -6.56
N GLY A 48 -45.48 14.49 -7.55
CA GLY A 48 -46.84 14.98 -7.52
C GLY A 48 -47.64 14.80 -8.81
N VAL A 49 -48.77 15.51 -8.85
CA VAL A 49 -49.61 15.72 -10.04
C VAL A 49 -49.47 17.16 -10.48
N PHE A 50 -49.05 17.37 -11.72
CA PHE A 50 -48.76 18.70 -12.26
C PHE A 50 -49.51 18.93 -13.56
N GLY A 51 -49.91 20.17 -13.81
CA GLY A 51 -50.61 20.51 -15.03
C GLY A 51 -50.96 21.98 -15.10
N TRP A 52 -51.92 22.29 -15.97
CA TRP A 52 -52.44 23.64 -16.12
C TRP A 52 -53.96 23.67 -16.35
N ILE A 53 -54.59 24.79 -16.00
CA ILE A 53 -56.00 25.08 -16.30
C ILE A 53 -56.21 26.59 -16.54
N VAL A 54 -57.14 26.90 -17.43
CA VAL A 54 -57.65 28.24 -17.72
C VAL A 54 -59.18 28.14 -17.79
N ASP A 55 -59.87 28.93 -16.97
CA ASP A 55 -61.33 29.09 -17.00
C ASP A 55 -61.65 30.50 -17.52
N LEU A 56 -62.15 30.60 -18.76
CA LEU A 56 -62.53 31.87 -19.38
C LEU A 56 -64.00 32.23 -19.13
N ASP A 57 -64.79 31.30 -18.58
CA ASP A 57 -66.21 31.49 -18.29
C ASP A 57 -66.45 32.13 -16.91
N SER A 58 -65.41 32.20 -16.07
CA SER A 58 -65.45 32.78 -14.72
C SER A 58 -64.32 33.78 -14.50
N PRO A 59 -64.57 34.92 -13.85
CA PRO A 59 -63.51 35.84 -13.42
C PRO A 59 -62.79 35.35 -12.15
N GLU A 60 -63.33 34.36 -11.44
CA GLU A 60 -62.70 33.77 -10.25
C GLU A 60 -61.64 32.73 -10.63
N GLN A 61 -60.61 32.56 -9.79
CA GLN A 61 -59.61 31.52 -10.05
C GLN A 61 -60.24 30.13 -9.98
N PRO A 62 -59.94 29.25 -10.94
CA PRO A 62 -60.48 27.89 -10.92
C PRO A 62 -59.96 27.14 -9.69
N ILE A 63 -60.86 26.37 -9.07
CA ILE A 63 -60.51 25.42 -8.02
C ILE A 63 -60.48 24.03 -8.65
N LEU A 64 -59.38 23.33 -8.41
CA LEU A 64 -59.12 21.97 -8.87
C LEU A 64 -59.22 21.02 -7.69
N GLU A 65 -59.90 19.91 -7.90
CA GLU A 65 -60.02 18.82 -6.92
C GLU A 65 -59.25 17.60 -7.42
N LEU A 66 -58.39 17.05 -6.56
CA LEU A 66 -57.66 15.82 -6.83
C LEU A 66 -58.42 14.64 -6.23
N TYR A 67 -58.67 13.64 -7.07
CA TYR A 67 -59.31 12.38 -6.73
C TYR A 67 -58.36 11.20 -6.93
N LEU A 68 -58.36 10.27 -5.96
CA LEU A 68 -57.69 8.97 -6.03
C LEU A 68 -58.76 7.89 -5.84
N ASP A 69 -58.95 7.00 -6.83
CA ASP A 69 -60.01 5.97 -6.83
C ASP A 69 -61.38 6.53 -6.38
N ASP A 70 -61.81 7.62 -7.02
CA ASP A 70 -63.06 8.35 -6.76
C ASP A 70 -63.19 9.03 -5.37
N LYS A 71 -62.14 9.02 -4.55
CA LYS A 71 -62.09 9.78 -3.29
C LYS A 71 -61.35 11.10 -3.47
N LYS A 72 -62.00 12.22 -3.12
CA LYS A 72 -61.34 13.52 -3.08
C LYS A 72 -60.29 13.54 -1.97
N VAL A 73 -59.04 13.85 -2.31
CA VAL A 73 -57.90 13.87 -1.36
C VAL A 73 -57.31 15.27 -1.16
N ALA A 74 -57.51 16.19 -2.10
CA ALA A 74 -57.11 17.58 -1.95
C ALA A 74 -57.83 18.50 -2.94
N GLU A 75 -57.63 19.79 -2.71
CA GLU A 75 -57.99 20.86 -3.64
C GLU A 75 -56.87 21.90 -3.72
N THR A 76 -56.75 22.57 -4.86
CA THR A 76 -55.80 23.67 -5.08
C THR A 76 -56.34 24.64 -6.11
N SER A 77 -55.68 25.79 -6.25
CA SER A 77 -55.90 26.74 -7.35
C SER A 77 -54.56 27.00 -8.06
N PRO A 78 -54.59 27.34 -9.36
CA PRO A 78 -53.37 27.64 -10.10
C PRO A 78 -52.57 28.78 -9.46
N SER A 79 -51.30 28.54 -9.20
CA SER A 79 -50.38 29.50 -8.57
C SER A 79 -49.09 29.72 -9.37
N ILE A 80 -48.87 28.93 -10.43
CA ILE A 80 -47.64 28.95 -11.22
C ILE A 80 -47.88 29.67 -12.56
N LYS A 81 -47.07 30.68 -12.86
CA LYS A 81 -47.08 31.35 -14.17
C LYS A 81 -46.46 30.41 -15.23
N ARG A 82 -47.19 30.18 -16.31
CA ARG A 82 -46.79 29.31 -17.43
C ARG A 82 -46.68 30.14 -18.70
N GLU A 83 -45.46 30.55 -19.05
CA GLU A 83 -45.15 31.41 -20.21
C GLU A 83 -45.67 30.84 -21.54
N ASP A 84 -45.64 29.52 -21.69
CA ASP A 84 -46.18 28.79 -22.83
C ASP A 84 -47.71 28.92 -22.93
N ILE A 85 -48.43 28.86 -21.81
CA ILE A 85 -49.90 29.03 -21.76
C ILE A 85 -50.29 30.50 -21.91
N VAL A 86 -49.56 31.43 -21.29
CA VAL A 86 -49.75 32.88 -21.44
C VAL A 86 -49.69 33.29 -22.92
N LYS A 87 -48.76 32.72 -23.69
CA LYS A 87 -48.63 32.99 -25.13
C LYS A 87 -49.83 32.49 -25.94
N ILE A 88 -50.40 31.34 -25.60
CA ILE A 88 -51.53 30.74 -26.32
C ILE A 88 -52.80 31.57 -26.16
N PHE A 89 -53.11 31.99 -24.93
CA PHE A 89 -54.30 32.78 -24.63
C PHE A 89 -54.07 34.29 -24.79
N ASN A 90 -52.83 34.72 -25.01
CA ASN A 90 -52.38 36.12 -25.10
C ASN A 90 -52.96 37.00 -23.98
N LYS A 91 -52.97 36.47 -22.76
CA LYS A 91 -53.46 37.12 -21.54
C LYS A 91 -52.52 36.77 -20.38
N GLU A 92 -52.26 37.73 -19.51
CA GLU A 92 -51.53 37.46 -18.27
C GLU A 92 -52.41 36.62 -17.33
N ILE A 93 -52.17 35.31 -17.33
CA ILE A 93 -52.90 34.33 -16.52
C ILE A 93 -51.92 33.43 -15.77
N VAL A 94 -52.30 33.10 -14.53
CA VAL A 94 -51.63 32.09 -13.72
C VAL A 94 -52.41 30.80 -13.94
N ALA A 95 -51.79 29.82 -14.59
CA ALA A 95 -52.50 28.65 -15.11
C ALA A 95 -51.94 27.33 -14.57
N GLY A 96 -50.69 27.29 -14.10
CA GLY A 96 -50.06 26.07 -13.62
C GLY A 96 -50.50 25.71 -12.19
N PHE A 97 -50.75 24.43 -11.97
CA PHE A 97 -51.08 23.86 -10.66
C PHE A 97 -50.16 22.69 -10.31
N GLU A 98 -50.06 22.42 -9.01
CA GLU A 98 -49.29 21.32 -8.45
C GLU A 98 -50.03 20.70 -7.26
N PHE A 99 -50.04 19.37 -7.20
CA PHE A 99 -50.37 18.60 -6.00
C PHE A 99 -49.15 17.76 -5.63
N HIS A 100 -48.46 18.12 -4.55
CA HIS A 100 -47.29 17.37 -4.07
C HIS A 100 -47.72 16.23 -3.16
N TRP A 101 -47.32 14.99 -3.44
CA TRP A 101 -47.76 13.83 -2.64
C TRP A 101 -47.43 13.96 -1.16
N THR A 102 -46.27 14.55 -0.84
CA THR A 102 -45.80 14.80 0.54
C THR A 102 -46.71 15.72 1.36
N LYS A 103 -47.55 16.52 0.70
CA LYS A 103 -48.48 17.45 1.35
C LYS A 103 -49.91 16.91 1.41
N LEU A 104 -50.19 15.75 0.80
CA LEU A 104 -51.52 15.17 0.73
C LEU A 104 -51.78 14.21 1.89
N GLN A 105 -52.99 14.26 2.44
CA GLN A 105 -53.47 13.24 3.36
C GLN A 105 -54.10 12.09 2.56
N ILE A 106 -53.26 11.16 2.13
CA ILE A 106 -53.71 9.97 1.39
C ILE A 106 -54.36 8.98 2.37
N PRO A 107 -55.62 8.56 2.13
CA PRO A 107 -56.27 7.53 2.95
C PRO A 107 -55.44 6.24 3.02
N GLU A 108 -55.30 5.65 4.20
CA GLU A 108 -54.47 4.45 4.43
C GLU A 108 -54.83 3.29 3.50
N GLU A 109 -56.11 3.11 3.20
CA GLU A 109 -56.61 2.07 2.29
C GLU A 109 -56.20 2.26 0.82
N LEU A 110 -55.68 3.44 0.47
CA LEU A 110 -55.16 3.76 -0.86
C LEU A 110 -53.62 3.65 -0.93
N LYS A 111 -52.92 3.60 0.20
CA LYS A 111 -51.46 3.46 0.20
C LYS A 111 -51.04 2.09 -0.35
N ASN A 112 -49.85 2.03 -0.91
CA ASN A 112 -49.21 0.79 -1.40
C ASN A 112 -49.98 0.00 -2.46
N LYS A 113 -50.82 0.68 -3.26
CA LYS A 113 -51.47 0.10 -4.43
C LYS A 113 -51.50 1.08 -5.59
N LYS A 114 -51.82 0.55 -6.76
CA LYS A 114 -52.15 1.35 -7.94
C LYS A 114 -53.51 1.99 -7.78
N VAL A 115 -53.59 3.30 -8.00
CA VAL A 115 -54.81 4.09 -7.94
C VAL A 115 -55.01 4.84 -9.24
N LYS A 116 -56.26 5.17 -9.53
CA LYS A 116 -56.62 6.10 -10.59
C LYS A 116 -56.59 7.54 -10.07
N VAL A 117 -55.72 8.33 -10.65
CA VAL A 117 -55.55 9.76 -10.37
C VAL A 117 -56.39 10.57 -11.35
N LYS A 118 -57.22 11.46 -10.82
CA LYS A 118 -58.11 12.31 -11.62
C LYS A 118 -58.14 13.71 -11.05
N VAL A 119 -57.93 14.72 -11.90
CA VAL A 119 -58.07 16.13 -11.51
C VAL A 119 -59.33 16.68 -12.14
N VAL A 120 -60.18 17.31 -11.33
CA VAL A 120 -61.51 17.80 -11.74
C VAL A 120 -61.61 19.30 -11.44
N HIS A 121 -62.13 20.06 -12.40
CA HIS A 121 -62.50 21.44 -12.17
C HIS A 121 -63.79 21.53 -11.35
N GLN A 122 -63.72 22.08 -10.12
CA GLN A 122 -64.79 22.03 -9.13
C GLN A 122 -66.11 22.62 -9.65
N ARG A 123 -66.05 23.77 -10.33
CA ARG A 123 -67.24 24.50 -10.78
C ARG A 123 -68.00 23.78 -11.90
N THR A 124 -67.29 23.18 -12.84
CA THR A 124 -67.90 22.55 -14.03
C THR A 124 -68.02 21.03 -13.91
N GLY A 125 -67.36 20.41 -12.93
CA GLY A 125 -67.22 18.97 -12.83
C GLY A 125 -66.39 18.35 -13.97
N MET A 126 -65.72 19.17 -14.78
CA MET A 126 -64.97 18.72 -15.95
C MET A 126 -63.65 18.07 -15.52
N PRO A 127 -63.40 16.78 -15.86
CA PRO A 127 -62.09 16.18 -15.67
C PRO A 127 -61.10 16.77 -16.67
N LEU A 128 -59.90 17.12 -16.21
CA LEU A 128 -58.82 17.57 -17.09
C LEU A 128 -58.30 16.40 -17.92
N ALA A 129 -57.89 16.66 -19.17
CA ALA A 129 -57.26 15.64 -20.00
C ALA A 129 -55.96 15.13 -19.33
N PRO A 130 -55.60 13.85 -19.48
CA PRO A 130 -56.26 12.79 -20.26
C PRO A 130 -57.46 12.12 -19.54
N GLY A 131 -57.90 12.61 -18.39
CA GLY A 131 -58.96 12.00 -17.57
C GLY A 131 -58.38 11.25 -16.37
N GLU A 132 -58.53 9.93 -16.35
CA GLU A 132 -57.98 9.05 -15.30
C GLU A 132 -56.58 8.55 -15.70
N VAL A 133 -55.58 8.79 -14.84
CA VAL A 133 -54.21 8.31 -15.00
C VAL A 133 -53.90 7.31 -13.89
N GLU A 134 -53.46 6.10 -14.24
CA GLU A 134 -53.06 5.10 -13.25
C GLU A 134 -51.67 5.45 -12.67
N PHE A 135 -51.57 5.53 -11.34
CA PHE A 135 -50.31 5.76 -10.63
C PHE A 135 -50.15 4.78 -9.47
N ASP A 136 -48.95 4.26 -9.29
CA ASP A 136 -48.64 3.31 -8.23
C ASP A 136 -48.17 4.04 -6.97
N LEU A 137 -49.05 4.19 -5.97
CA LEU A 137 -48.70 4.88 -4.72
C LEU A 137 -47.66 4.13 -3.89
N SER A 138 -47.40 2.84 -4.16
CA SER A 138 -46.26 2.13 -3.54
C SER A 138 -44.90 2.73 -3.94
N LEU A 139 -44.85 3.50 -5.03
CA LEU A 139 -43.63 4.21 -5.45
C LEU A 139 -43.28 5.39 -4.54
N LEU A 140 -44.23 5.87 -3.72
CA LEU A 140 -44.01 6.97 -2.77
C LEU A 140 -43.39 6.50 -1.45
N GLU A 141 -43.49 5.21 -1.12
CA GLU A 141 -42.89 4.60 0.07
C GLU A 141 -41.45 4.09 -0.16
N LYS A 142 -40.72 4.69 -1.11
CA LYS A 142 -39.27 4.55 -1.08
C LYS A 142 -38.72 5.57 -0.08
N GLU A 143 -38.68 5.17 1.19
CA GLU A 143 -37.74 5.81 2.12
C GLU A 143 -36.38 5.86 1.43
N GLU A 144 -35.83 7.06 1.23
CA GLU A 144 -34.46 7.17 0.80
C GLU A 144 -33.59 6.47 1.84
N PRO A 145 -32.65 5.60 1.41
CA PRO A 145 -31.88 4.82 2.34
C PRO A 145 -31.06 5.75 3.25
N GLU A 146 -31.24 5.59 4.56
CA GLU A 146 -30.54 6.34 5.61
C GLU A 146 -29.02 6.29 5.40
N TYR A 147 -28.50 5.13 4.98
CA TYR A 147 -27.11 4.92 4.64
C TYR A 147 -26.95 4.70 3.14
N ILE A 148 -25.98 5.39 2.54
CA ILE A 148 -25.54 5.16 1.17
C ILE A 148 -24.05 4.85 1.15
N GLY A 149 -23.59 4.20 0.10
CA GLY A 149 -22.20 3.81 -0.04
C GLY A 149 -21.94 3.04 -1.32
N SER A 150 -20.67 2.84 -1.63
CA SER A 150 -20.22 2.03 -2.75
C SER A 150 -18.96 1.27 -2.38
N LEU A 151 -18.88 0.02 -2.83
CA LEU A 151 -17.66 -0.78 -2.78
C LEU A 151 -16.93 -0.62 -4.11
N ASP A 152 -15.68 -0.16 -4.07
CA ASP A 152 -14.96 0.25 -5.27
C ASP A 152 -14.06 -0.87 -5.81
N ALA A 153 -13.28 -1.50 -4.93
CA ALA A 153 -12.29 -2.49 -5.35
C ALA A 153 -11.75 -3.33 -4.18
N VAL A 154 -11.14 -4.46 -4.52
CA VAL A 154 -10.18 -5.16 -3.66
C VAL A 154 -8.79 -5.03 -4.27
N LYS A 155 -7.82 -4.49 -3.53
CA LYS A 155 -6.43 -4.33 -3.97
C LYS A 155 -5.47 -4.75 -2.86
N GLY A 156 -4.49 -5.59 -3.21
CA GLY A 156 -3.64 -6.23 -2.19
C GLY A 156 -4.50 -6.99 -1.19
N PHE A 157 -4.34 -6.69 0.10
CA PHE A 157 -5.15 -7.27 1.19
C PHE A 157 -6.32 -6.39 1.64
N TYR A 158 -6.68 -5.33 0.89
CA TYR A 158 -7.61 -4.30 1.35
C TYR A 158 -8.84 -4.20 0.45
N VAL A 159 -10.00 -4.04 1.08
CA VAL A 159 -11.26 -3.66 0.45
C VAL A 159 -11.44 -2.15 0.58
N TYR A 160 -11.77 -1.51 -0.53
CA TYR A 160 -11.93 -0.08 -0.67
C TYR A 160 -13.38 0.25 -1.00
N GLY A 161 -13.87 1.35 -0.44
CA GLY A 161 -15.19 1.88 -0.74
C GLY A 161 -15.44 3.17 0.02
N TRP A 162 -16.72 3.52 0.14
CA TRP A 162 -17.19 4.63 0.96
C TRP A 162 -18.60 4.36 1.50
N ALA A 163 -18.92 4.97 2.64
CA ALA A 163 -20.21 4.85 3.31
C ALA A 163 -20.57 6.16 4.05
N TYR A 164 -21.83 6.58 3.98
CA TYR A 164 -22.30 7.89 4.42
C TYR A 164 -23.72 7.81 4.99
N ASN A 165 -23.93 8.45 6.15
CA ASN A 165 -25.26 8.65 6.74
C ASN A 165 -25.89 9.93 6.19
N ARG A 166 -26.99 9.81 5.43
CA ARG A 166 -27.69 10.97 4.86
C ARG A 166 -28.37 11.83 5.92
N LYS A 167 -28.85 11.24 7.01
CA LYS A 167 -29.55 11.96 8.08
C LYS A 167 -28.57 12.70 8.99
N ASN A 168 -27.33 12.22 9.08
CA ASN A 168 -26.28 12.81 9.90
C ASN A 168 -24.95 12.87 9.12
N PRO A 169 -24.77 13.88 8.26
CA PRO A 169 -23.61 14.00 7.36
C PRO A 169 -22.25 14.04 8.06
N GLU A 170 -22.20 14.44 9.33
CA GLU A 170 -20.97 14.52 10.13
C GLU A 170 -20.64 13.20 10.84
N GLU A 171 -21.52 12.20 10.79
CA GLU A 171 -21.31 10.90 11.40
C GLU A 171 -20.30 10.08 10.61
N ARG A 172 -19.44 9.35 11.34
CA ARG A 172 -18.54 8.35 10.78
C ARG A 172 -19.14 6.99 11.07
N VAL A 173 -19.49 6.28 10.01
CA VAL A 173 -20.23 5.03 10.10
C VAL A 173 -19.28 3.84 10.14
N GLU A 174 -19.64 2.84 10.93
CA GLU A 174 -18.96 1.56 10.98
C GLU A 174 -19.31 0.73 9.75
N VAL A 175 -18.28 0.13 9.15
CA VAL A 175 -18.36 -0.70 7.97
C VAL A 175 -17.85 -2.09 8.29
N VAL A 176 -18.69 -3.10 8.06
CA VAL A 176 -18.32 -4.51 8.21
C VAL A 176 -18.23 -5.13 6.83
N VAL A 177 -17.08 -5.68 6.47
CA VAL A 177 -16.84 -6.37 5.20
C VAL A 177 -17.19 -7.85 5.34
N LEU A 178 -17.93 -8.37 4.36
CA LEU A 178 -18.30 -9.78 4.26
C LEU A 178 -17.68 -10.42 3.03
N VAL A 179 -17.26 -11.66 3.17
CA VAL A 179 -16.81 -12.54 2.08
C VAL A 179 -17.74 -13.73 2.05
N ASP A 180 -18.43 -13.94 0.93
CA ASP A 180 -19.47 -14.98 0.73
C ASP A 180 -20.51 -15.01 1.87
N GLY A 181 -20.95 -13.82 2.30
CA GLY A 181 -21.95 -13.64 3.35
C GLY A 181 -21.44 -13.83 4.78
N LYS A 182 -20.14 -14.01 5.01
CA LYS A 182 -19.53 -14.08 6.35
C LYS A 182 -18.79 -12.79 6.68
N PRO A 183 -19.00 -12.14 7.85
CA PRO A 183 -18.20 -10.98 8.26
C PRO A 183 -16.75 -11.40 8.52
N VAL A 184 -15.80 -10.67 7.93
CA VAL A 184 -14.37 -11.00 7.99
C VAL A 184 -13.51 -9.86 8.51
N ALA A 185 -13.99 -8.63 8.45
CA ALA A 185 -13.29 -7.45 8.93
C ALA A 185 -14.26 -6.30 9.19
N GLU A 186 -13.89 -5.39 10.08
CA GLU A 186 -14.62 -4.17 10.38
C GLU A 186 -13.68 -2.96 10.35
N GLY A 187 -14.24 -1.78 10.15
CA GLY A 187 -13.52 -0.53 10.16
C GLY A 187 -14.46 0.67 10.02
N VAL A 188 -13.92 1.87 10.12
CA VAL A 188 -14.71 3.10 10.07
C VAL A 188 -14.54 3.77 8.70
N ALA A 189 -15.62 4.33 8.17
CA ALA A 189 -15.59 5.16 6.98
C ALA A 189 -15.20 6.61 7.32
N ASP A 190 -13.90 6.86 7.51
CA ASP A 190 -13.33 8.15 7.94
C ASP A 190 -12.24 8.72 7.01
N LEU A 191 -11.95 8.05 5.90
CA LEU A 191 -10.93 8.47 4.94
C LEU A 191 -11.46 9.60 4.06
N PHE A 192 -10.69 10.69 3.99
CA PHE A 192 -10.99 11.79 3.09
C PHE A 192 -10.84 11.40 1.62
N ARG A 193 -11.85 11.76 0.82
CA ARG A 193 -11.93 11.55 -0.62
C ARG A 193 -12.50 12.79 -1.30
N GLN A 194 -11.73 13.35 -2.23
CA GLN A 194 -12.09 14.59 -2.92
C GLN A 194 -13.32 14.39 -3.82
N ASP A 195 -13.45 13.23 -4.46
CA ASP A 195 -14.61 12.88 -5.29
C ASP A 195 -15.92 12.83 -4.49
N LEU A 196 -15.87 12.46 -3.20
CA LEU A 196 -17.04 12.49 -2.33
C LEU A 196 -17.42 13.92 -1.92
N LEU A 197 -16.42 14.76 -1.64
CA LEU A 197 -16.64 16.18 -1.35
C LEU A 197 -17.24 16.91 -2.56
N ASP A 198 -16.68 16.68 -3.75
CA ASP A 198 -17.15 17.28 -5.01
C ASP A 198 -18.57 16.81 -5.37
N ALA A 199 -18.94 15.58 -4.98
CA ALA A 199 -20.28 15.04 -5.11
C ALA A 199 -21.26 15.51 -4.02
N GLY A 200 -20.83 16.36 -3.08
CA GLY A 200 -21.67 16.89 -1.99
C GLY A 200 -21.95 15.89 -0.86
N ILE A 201 -21.10 14.88 -0.68
CA ILE A 201 -21.24 13.86 0.36
C ILE A 201 -20.47 14.32 1.61
N GLY A 202 -21.19 14.92 2.56
CA GLY A 202 -20.67 15.37 3.86
C GLY A 202 -19.43 16.25 3.76
N ASP A 203 -18.44 15.98 4.61
CA ASP A 203 -17.14 16.68 4.61
C ASP A 203 -16.06 15.98 3.74
N GLY A 204 -16.48 15.01 2.92
CA GLY A 204 -15.60 14.17 2.10
C GLY A 204 -14.88 13.06 2.87
N LYS A 205 -14.99 12.95 4.20
CA LYS A 205 -14.35 11.90 5.00
C LYS A 205 -15.24 10.69 5.21
N HIS A 206 -15.67 10.08 4.11
CA HIS A 206 -16.60 8.96 4.11
C HIS A 206 -16.04 7.73 3.39
N GLY A 207 -14.76 7.74 3.01
CA GLY A 207 -14.08 6.58 2.44
C GLY A 207 -13.64 5.56 3.51
N PHE A 208 -13.51 4.29 3.12
CA PHE A 208 -12.92 3.26 3.97
C PHE A 208 -11.86 2.44 3.22
N ARG A 209 -10.87 1.94 3.99
CA ARG A 209 -9.85 0.97 3.54
C ARG A 209 -9.72 -0.08 4.63
N ILE A 210 -10.35 -1.22 4.43
CA ILE A 210 -10.45 -2.28 5.45
C ILE A 210 -9.65 -3.48 4.99
N ARG A 211 -8.69 -3.91 5.83
CA ARG A 211 -7.90 -5.11 5.55
C ARG A 211 -8.77 -6.34 5.79
N ILE A 212 -8.89 -7.23 4.80
CA ILE A 212 -9.55 -8.53 4.98
C ILE A 212 -8.50 -9.63 5.22
N PRO A 213 -8.82 -10.69 5.99
CA PRO A 213 -7.88 -11.75 6.31
C PRO A 213 -7.28 -12.42 5.08
N ASP A 214 -5.98 -12.70 5.14
CA ASP A 214 -5.21 -13.29 4.03
C ASP A 214 -5.80 -14.62 3.55
N GLU A 215 -6.46 -15.36 4.45
CA GLU A 215 -7.20 -16.61 4.22
C GLU A 215 -8.31 -16.47 3.16
N MET A 216 -8.85 -15.27 2.97
CA MET A 216 -9.88 -15.00 1.97
C MET A 216 -9.31 -15.02 0.55
N PHE A 217 -7.99 -14.93 0.39
CA PHE A 217 -7.32 -14.90 -0.91
C PHE A 217 -6.93 -16.30 -1.43
N ASP A 218 -7.93 -17.16 -1.58
CA ASP A 218 -7.79 -18.58 -1.96
C ASP A 218 -7.63 -18.83 -3.48
N GLY A 219 -7.61 -17.77 -4.29
CA GLY A 219 -7.54 -17.82 -5.75
C GLY A 219 -8.84 -18.22 -6.44
N LYS A 220 -10.00 -18.15 -5.77
CA LYS A 220 -11.34 -18.32 -6.33
C LYS A 220 -12.09 -16.98 -6.37
N ASN A 221 -13.22 -17.00 -7.08
CA ASN A 221 -14.14 -15.88 -7.07
C ASN A 221 -14.91 -15.88 -5.76
N HIS A 222 -14.86 -14.76 -5.05
CA HIS A 222 -15.66 -14.51 -3.86
C HIS A 222 -16.59 -13.33 -4.10
N LYS A 223 -17.78 -13.40 -3.49
CA LYS A 223 -18.67 -12.25 -3.38
C LYS A 223 -18.24 -11.43 -2.16
N ILE A 224 -17.75 -10.23 -2.41
CA ILE A 224 -17.43 -9.25 -1.36
C ILE A 224 -18.65 -8.36 -1.18
N GLU A 225 -19.09 -8.20 0.05
CA GLU A 225 -20.18 -7.30 0.43
C GLU A 225 -19.70 -6.41 1.58
N PHE A 226 -20.41 -5.32 1.85
CA PHE A 226 -20.24 -4.59 3.11
C PHE A 226 -21.58 -4.19 3.73
N LEU A 227 -21.60 -4.07 5.05
CA LEU A 227 -22.69 -3.53 5.84
C LEU A 227 -22.28 -2.20 6.44
N VAL A 228 -23.25 -1.31 6.62
CA VAL A 228 -23.09 -0.04 7.33
C VAL A 228 -23.95 -0.10 8.58
N GLU A 229 -23.36 0.06 9.77
CA GLU A 229 -24.07 -0.06 11.06
C GLU A 229 -24.87 -1.39 11.17
N GLY A 230 -24.28 -2.47 10.65
CA GLY A 230 -24.90 -3.80 10.60
C GLY A 230 -26.03 -3.99 9.57
N ARG A 231 -26.31 -2.99 8.72
CA ARG A 231 -27.38 -3.03 7.70
C ARG A 231 -26.82 -3.11 6.28
N LYS A 232 -27.51 -3.82 5.39
CA LYS A 232 -27.21 -3.77 3.94
C LYS A 232 -27.65 -2.43 3.38
N ILE A 233 -26.87 -1.87 2.47
CA ILE A 233 -27.25 -0.70 1.69
C ILE A 233 -27.80 -1.15 0.32
N LYS A 234 -28.22 -0.19 -0.52
CA LYS A 234 -28.88 -0.45 -1.81
C LYS A 234 -28.18 -1.54 -2.64
N GLU A 235 -28.97 -2.52 -3.08
CA GLU A 235 -28.50 -3.67 -3.85
C GLU A 235 -27.79 -3.24 -5.14
N GLY A 236 -26.53 -3.66 -5.31
CA GLY A 236 -25.72 -3.42 -6.51
C GLY A 236 -24.60 -2.39 -6.38
N THR A 237 -24.54 -1.61 -5.29
CA THR A 237 -23.35 -0.80 -4.93
C THR A 237 -22.61 -1.34 -3.72
N ASP A 238 -23.24 -2.27 -2.99
CA ASP A 238 -22.74 -2.87 -1.75
C ASP A 238 -21.83 -4.07 -1.96
N SER A 239 -21.70 -4.57 -3.20
CA SER A 239 -21.05 -5.83 -3.46
C SER A 239 -20.34 -5.92 -4.81
N LEU A 240 -19.26 -6.70 -4.85
CA LEU A 240 -18.58 -7.09 -6.08
C LEU A 240 -18.20 -8.56 -6.01
N THR A 241 -18.15 -9.22 -7.18
CA THR A 241 -17.57 -10.56 -7.27
C THR A 241 -16.19 -10.43 -7.91
N THR A 242 -15.14 -10.79 -7.18
CA THR A 242 -13.78 -10.77 -7.71
C THR A 242 -13.02 -12.02 -7.32
N LYS A 243 -12.01 -12.34 -8.12
CA LYS A 243 -11.08 -13.40 -7.80
C LYS A 243 -10.10 -12.91 -6.74
N LEU A 244 -10.18 -13.45 -5.52
CA LEU A 244 -9.22 -13.10 -4.48
C LEU A 244 -7.97 -13.96 -4.65
N ASN A 245 -7.12 -13.55 -5.58
CA ASN A 245 -5.78 -14.13 -5.70
C ASN A 245 -4.92 -13.60 -4.55
N HIS A 246 -4.23 -14.50 -3.83
CA HIS A 246 -3.23 -14.06 -2.87
C HIS A 246 -2.30 -13.06 -3.58
N PRO A 247 -2.00 -11.87 -3.03
CA PRO A 247 -1.22 -10.84 -3.73
C PRO A 247 0.13 -11.32 -4.25
N PHE A 248 0.64 -12.43 -3.69
CA PHE A 248 1.87 -13.11 -4.12
C PHE A 248 1.67 -14.22 -5.19
N SER A 249 0.44 -14.55 -5.57
CA SER A 249 0.11 -15.63 -6.51
C SER A 249 0.12 -15.21 -7.99
N GLU A 250 0.00 -13.91 -8.29
CA GLU A 250 0.19 -13.41 -9.67
C GLU A 250 1.65 -13.42 -10.11
N ILE A 251 2.58 -13.33 -9.15
CA ILE A 251 4.03 -13.44 -9.39
C ILE A 251 4.38 -14.85 -9.94
N TYR A 252 3.66 -15.90 -9.53
CA TYR A 252 3.98 -17.27 -9.94
C TYR A 252 3.29 -17.76 -11.23
N ARG A 253 2.23 -17.08 -11.70
CA ARG A 253 1.48 -17.53 -12.91
C ARG A 253 2.03 -17.01 -14.23
N ILE A 254 2.80 -15.92 -14.23
CA ILE A 254 3.44 -15.39 -15.44
C ILE A 254 4.65 -16.24 -15.86
N ASP A 255 5.28 -16.96 -14.92
CA ASP A 255 6.49 -17.74 -15.15
C ASP A 255 6.28 -19.10 -15.84
N ILE A 256 5.13 -19.75 -15.64
CA ILE A 256 4.94 -21.13 -16.11
C ILE A 256 4.60 -21.19 -17.60
N LYS A 257 3.94 -20.17 -18.17
CA LYS A 257 3.53 -20.18 -19.59
C LYS A 257 4.62 -19.71 -20.56
N ARG A 258 5.67 -19.04 -20.07
CA ARG A 258 6.80 -18.56 -20.91
C ARG A 258 7.93 -19.55 -21.07
N LYS A 259 7.94 -20.64 -20.30
CA LYS A 259 9.01 -21.64 -20.28
C LYS A 259 9.14 -22.49 -21.56
N TYR A 260 8.31 -22.24 -22.59
CA TYR A 260 8.32 -23.04 -23.82
C TYR A 260 8.74 -22.33 -25.11
N GLU A 261 8.94 -21.00 -25.16
CA GLU A 261 9.32 -20.33 -26.43
C GLU A 261 10.45 -19.29 -26.29
N LYS A 262 11.68 -19.78 -26.48
CA LYS A 262 12.87 -19.12 -27.07
C LYS A 262 13.46 -17.84 -26.43
N LYS A 263 14.21 -18.03 -25.33
CA LYS A 263 15.70 -17.98 -25.23
C LYS A 263 16.55 -16.91 -25.96
N LYS A 264 16.03 -15.72 -26.27
CA LYS A 264 16.87 -14.55 -26.66
C LYS A 264 16.43 -13.22 -26.04
N PHE A 265 15.23 -13.15 -25.45
CA PHE A 265 14.69 -11.97 -24.77
C PHE A 265 14.85 -11.98 -23.23
N GLU A 266 15.43 -13.04 -22.65
CA GLU A 266 15.42 -13.28 -21.19
C GLU A 266 16.44 -12.45 -20.39
N LYS A 267 17.47 -11.86 -21.01
CA LYS A 267 18.51 -11.14 -20.25
C LYS A 267 18.05 -9.77 -19.73
N ASP A 268 17.10 -9.13 -20.42
CA ASP A 268 16.58 -7.79 -20.07
C ASP A 268 15.35 -7.83 -19.15
N ARG A 269 14.69 -8.98 -19.00
CA ARG A 269 13.42 -9.08 -18.28
C ARG A 269 13.57 -9.62 -16.85
N LEU A 270 14.45 -10.61 -16.66
CA LEU A 270 14.87 -11.07 -15.32
C LEU A 270 15.62 -9.98 -14.53
N SER A 271 16.18 -8.96 -15.20
CA SER A 271 16.81 -7.82 -14.52
C SER A 271 15.82 -6.76 -14.04
N LYS A 272 14.54 -6.77 -14.46
CA LYS A 272 13.53 -5.78 -14.06
C LYS A 272 12.67 -6.23 -12.87
N GLU A 273 12.41 -7.53 -12.72
CA GLU A 273 11.49 -8.06 -11.68
C GLU A 273 12.12 -8.11 -10.27
N GLU A 274 13.46 -8.05 -10.15
CA GLU A 274 14.21 -8.06 -8.87
C GLU A 274 14.97 -6.76 -8.56
N ASN A 275 15.01 -5.77 -9.47
CA ASN A 275 15.93 -4.63 -9.33
C ASN A 275 15.39 -3.54 -8.41
N VAL A 276 16.16 -3.24 -7.37
CA VAL A 276 16.02 -1.98 -6.61
C VAL A 276 16.76 -0.87 -7.34
N ARG A 277 16.09 0.26 -7.53
CA ARG A 277 16.63 1.47 -8.16
C ARG A 277 17.15 2.41 -7.07
N ILE A 278 18.48 2.45 -6.92
CA ILE A 278 19.16 3.30 -5.96
C ILE A 278 19.35 4.70 -6.55
N ILE A 279 18.76 5.72 -5.93
CA ILE A 279 18.84 7.12 -6.36
C ILE A 279 19.66 7.89 -5.34
N ALA A 280 20.69 8.63 -5.76
CA ALA A 280 21.45 9.49 -4.85
C ALA A 280 20.99 10.94 -4.99
N PHE A 281 20.74 11.63 -3.86
CA PHE A 281 20.54 13.09 -3.88
C PHE A 281 21.79 13.78 -4.41
N TYR A 282 21.62 14.84 -5.18
CA TYR A 282 22.70 15.48 -5.93
C TYR A 282 22.63 16.99 -5.77
N LEU A 283 23.70 17.55 -5.22
CA LEU A 283 23.89 18.99 -5.08
C LEU A 283 24.46 19.57 -6.38
N PRO A 284 23.71 20.45 -7.10
CA PRO A 284 24.22 21.09 -8.31
C PRO A 284 25.30 22.15 -8.04
N GLN A 285 25.56 22.50 -6.77
CA GLN A 285 26.42 23.61 -6.35
C GLN A 285 27.92 23.25 -6.26
N PHE A 286 28.61 23.20 -7.41
CA PHE A 286 30.10 23.12 -7.45
C PHE A 286 30.67 23.93 -8.61
N TYR A 287 30.12 25.13 -8.83
CA TYR A 287 30.62 26.08 -9.82
C TYR A 287 30.24 27.51 -9.39
N PRO A 288 31.03 28.53 -9.75
CA PRO A 288 30.66 29.92 -9.46
C PRO A 288 29.44 30.33 -10.30
N PHE A 289 28.49 31.02 -9.67
CA PHE A 289 27.36 31.66 -10.35
C PHE A 289 27.06 33.01 -9.70
N GLN A 290 26.30 33.84 -10.41
CA GLN A 290 26.13 35.26 -10.10
C GLN A 290 25.72 35.50 -8.65
N GLU A 291 24.61 34.94 -8.19
CA GLU A 291 24.10 35.21 -6.84
C GLU A 291 25.06 34.73 -5.75
N ASN A 292 25.68 33.56 -5.91
CA ASN A 292 26.68 33.09 -4.95
C ASN A 292 27.91 34.00 -4.88
N ASN A 293 28.37 34.54 -6.01
CA ASN A 293 29.47 35.50 -6.02
C ASN A 293 29.09 36.79 -5.28
N GLU A 294 27.85 37.27 -5.47
CA GLU A 294 27.33 38.45 -4.77
C GLU A 294 27.20 38.22 -3.26
N TRP A 295 26.83 37.00 -2.82
CA TRP A 295 26.57 36.68 -1.42
C TRP A 295 27.82 36.28 -0.63
N TRP A 296 28.74 35.55 -1.26
CA TRP A 296 29.85 34.86 -0.59
C TRP A 296 31.24 35.31 -1.07
N GLY A 297 31.29 36.14 -2.11
CA GLY A 297 32.52 36.63 -2.72
C GLY A 297 32.84 35.97 -4.06
N GLU A 298 33.61 36.69 -4.88
CA GLU A 298 33.92 36.29 -6.24
C GLU A 298 34.56 34.90 -6.32
N GLY A 299 33.97 34.01 -7.14
CA GLY A 299 34.47 32.67 -7.38
C GLY A 299 34.08 31.62 -6.33
N PHE A 300 33.13 31.94 -5.43
CA PHE A 300 32.72 31.02 -4.37
C PHE A 300 32.15 29.71 -4.92
N THR A 301 32.60 28.60 -4.34
CA THR A 301 32.02 27.26 -4.48
C THR A 301 32.08 26.56 -3.12
N GLU A 302 31.31 25.48 -2.94
CA GLU A 302 31.36 24.69 -1.71
C GLU A 302 32.77 24.17 -1.38
N TRP A 303 33.65 24.01 -2.37
CA TRP A 303 35.05 23.62 -2.15
C TRP A 303 35.82 24.57 -1.22
N ALA A 304 35.49 25.87 -1.20
CA ALA A 304 36.13 26.82 -0.29
C ALA A 304 35.89 26.47 1.18
N GLN A 305 34.71 25.96 1.51
CA GLN A 305 34.37 25.50 2.86
C GLN A 305 35.12 24.21 3.20
N ILE A 306 35.23 23.28 2.25
CA ILE A 306 35.92 22.00 2.46
C ILE A 306 37.41 22.21 2.75
N VAL A 307 38.06 23.09 1.98
CA VAL A 307 39.50 23.34 2.12
C VAL A 307 39.84 24.08 3.41
N SER A 308 38.91 24.91 3.92
CA SER A 308 39.11 25.65 5.18
C SER A 308 38.74 24.86 6.44
N ALA A 309 38.10 23.70 6.30
CA ALA A 309 37.75 22.82 7.41
C ALA A 309 39.01 22.26 8.11
N LYS A 310 38.93 22.10 9.43
CA LYS A 310 40.03 21.61 10.27
C LYS A 310 39.53 20.61 11.30
N PRO A 311 40.38 19.68 11.78
CA PRO A 311 40.01 18.78 12.85
C PRO A 311 39.84 19.55 14.17
N TYR A 312 38.78 19.24 14.91
CA TYR A 312 38.48 19.86 16.22
C TYR A 312 38.76 18.94 17.42
N PHE A 313 38.93 17.65 17.20
CA PHE A 313 39.25 16.68 18.24
C PHE A 313 40.07 15.52 17.65
N LYS A 314 40.58 14.64 18.52
CA LYS A 314 41.42 13.51 18.10
C LYS A 314 40.66 12.59 17.13
N ASP A 315 41.34 12.18 16.06
CA ASP A 315 40.80 11.29 15.01
C ASP A 315 39.61 11.87 14.20
N HIS A 316 39.31 13.17 14.37
CA HIS A 316 38.33 13.90 13.56
C HIS A 316 38.82 14.02 12.12
N TYR A 317 38.10 13.39 11.18
CA TYR A 317 38.45 13.43 9.76
C TYR A 317 38.01 14.73 9.07
N GLN A 318 38.85 15.76 9.19
CA GLN A 318 38.77 17.01 8.43
C GLN A 318 40.19 17.51 8.09
N PRO A 319 40.40 18.20 6.95
CA PRO A 319 39.44 18.37 5.85
C PRO A 319 39.21 17.06 5.07
N ARG A 320 38.00 16.87 4.56
CA ARG A 320 37.64 15.73 3.69
C ARG A 320 37.92 16.07 2.23
N LEU A 321 39.04 15.57 1.69
CA LEU A 321 39.51 15.96 0.36
C LEU A 321 39.10 14.94 -0.71
N PRO A 322 38.68 15.39 -1.91
CA PRO A 322 38.35 14.50 -3.02
C PRO A 322 39.57 13.74 -3.52
N ALA A 323 39.33 12.55 -4.08
CA ALA A 323 40.32 11.73 -4.77
C ALA A 323 40.21 11.90 -6.30
N ASP A 324 39.53 10.98 -7.00
CA ASP A 324 39.53 10.83 -8.45
C ASP A 324 39.16 12.09 -9.25
N LEU A 325 38.15 12.83 -8.77
CA LEU A 325 37.55 13.94 -9.50
C LEU A 325 38.17 15.29 -9.14
N GLY A 326 38.94 15.36 -8.06
CA GLY A 326 39.50 16.61 -7.53
C GLY A 326 38.44 17.65 -7.18
N PHE A 327 38.86 18.91 -7.06
CA PHE A 327 37.97 20.05 -6.84
C PHE A 327 37.36 20.48 -8.18
N TYR A 328 36.34 19.75 -8.62
CA TYR A 328 35.78 19.90 -9.95
C TYR A 328 34.84 21.10 -10.10
N ASP A 329 34.58 21.47 -11.36
CA ASP A 329 33.51 22.38 -11.77
C ASP A 329 32.44 21.58 -12.55
N LEU A 330 31.18 21.62 -12.11
CA LEU A 330 30.11 20.81 -12.71
C LEU A 330 29.67 21.26 -14.11
N ARG A 331 30.04 22.46 -14.55
CA ARG A 331 29.83 22.89 -15.94
C ARG A 331 30.63 22.04 -16.92
N ILE A 332 31.76 21.48 -16.46
CA ILE A 332 32.61 20.59 -17.25
C ILE A 332 31.91 19.24 -17.45
N ARG A 333 31.53 18.96 -18.70
CA ARG A 333 30.78 17.73 -19.07
C ARG A 333 31.58 16.46 -18.77
N GLU A 334 32.89 16.49 -18.92
CA GLU A 334 33.79 15.36 -18.64
C GLU A 334 33.75 14.96 -17.16
N VAL A 335 33.54 15.91 -16.24
CA VAL A 335 33.36 15.62 -14.81
C VAL A 335 32.06 14.85 -14.61
N ARG A 336 30.94 15.38 -15.13
CA ARG A 336 29.64 14.70 -15.07
C ARG A 336 29.66 13.33 -15.74
N LYS A 337 30.42 13.17 -16.82
CA LYS A 337 30.61 11.88 -17.49
C LYS A 337 31.36 10.88 -16.61
N LYS A 338 32.41 11.30 -15.90
CA LYS A 338 33.09 10.42 -14.92
C LYS A 338 32.19 10.06 -13.74
N GLN A 339 31.35 10.99 -13.27
CA GLN A 339 30.35 10.70 -12.24
C GLN A 339 29.32 9.66 -12.74
N GLU A 340 28.86 9.78 -13.99
CA GLU A 340 28.02 8.76 -14.66
C GLU A 340 28.69 7.38 -14.67
N GLU A 341 29.96 7.33 -15.08
CA GLU A 341 30.73 6.09 -15.15
C GLU A 341 30.87 5.43 -13.78
N LEU A 342 31.17 6.21 -12.74
CA LEU A 342 31.22 5.74 -11.35
C LEU A 342 29.83 5.24 -10.89
N ALA A 343 28.78 6.02 -11.10
CA ALA A 343 27.41 5.66 -10.72
C ALA A 343 26.98 4.32 -11.36
N LYS A 344 27.15 4.20 -12.69
CA LYS A 344 26.84 2.97 -13.44
C LYS A 344 27.68 1.79 -12.97
N LYS A 345 28.99 1.99 -12.78
CA LYS A 345 29.93 0.94 -12.35
C LYS A 345 29.52 0.33 -11.01
N TYR A 346 29.05 1.15 -10.08
CA TYR A 346 28.76 0.70 -8.71
C TYR A 346 27.27 0.44 -8.43
N GLY A 347 26.41 0.58 -9.45
CA GLY A 347 25.01 0.18 -9.37
C GLY A 347 24.06 1.25 -8.84
N ILE A 348 24.47 2.51 -8.85
CA ILE A 348 23.58 3.67 -8.67
C ILE A 348 22.73 3.80 -9.94
N TYR A 349 21.42 3.82 -9.77
CA TYR A 349 20.46 3.89 -10.87
C TYR A 349 20.35 5.31 -11.42
N GLY A 350 20.31 6.32 -10.56
CA GLY A 350 20.09 7.70 -10.98
C GLY A 350 20.38 8.73 -9.91
N PHE A 351 20.23 10.00 -10.29
CA PHE A 351 20.42 11.15 -9.41
C PHE A 351 19.12 11.92 -9.17
N CYS A 352 18.94 12.40 -7.94
CA CYS A 352 17.88 13.34 -7.59
C CYS A 352 18.49 14.73 -7.41
N TYR A 353 18.36 15.58 -8.41
CA TYR A 353 18.94 16.92 -8.38
C TYR A 353 18.05 17.87 -7.57
N TYR A 354 18.65 18.66 -6.69
CA TYR A 354 17.94 19.81 -6.14
C TYR A 354 17.64 20.82 -7.24
N TYR A 355 16.39 21.30 -7.26
CA TYR A 355 15.91 22.31 -8.18
C TYR A 355 15.53 23.56 -7.39
N TYR A 356 16.23 24.66 -7.67
CA TYR A 356 16.16 25.92 -6.95
C TYR A 356 15.30 26.92 -7.72
N TRP A 357 14.00 26.89 -7.43
CA TRP A 357 13.00 27.73 -8.04
C TRP A 357 12.25 28.53 -6.98
N PHE A 358 12.31 29.86 -7.12
CA PHE A 358 11.86 30.83 -6.14
C PHE A 358 10.71 31.68 -6.65
N SER A 359 9.52 31.08 -6.76
CA SER A 359 8.29 31.75 -7.20
C SER A 359 8.49 32.57 -8.49
N GLY A 360 8.95 31.90 -9.54
CA GLY A 360 9.17 32.46 -10.88
C GLY A 360 10.62 32.81 -11.21
N LYS A 361 11.54 32.70 -10.23
CA LYS A 361 12.99 32.84 -10.47
C LYS A 361 13.72 31.53 -10.23
N THR A 362 14.30 30.95 -11.29
CA THR A 362 15.21 29.81 -11.18
C THR A 362 16.65 30.29 -11.04
N ILE A 363 17.41 29.69 -10.14
CA ILE A 363 18.86 29.94 -10.00
C ILE A 363 19.62 28.61 -9.98
N MET A 364 20.93 28.67 -10.20
CA MET A 364 21.80 27.48 -10.19
C MET A 364 21.33 26.37 -11.16
N ASP A 365 20.77 26.76 -12.31
CA ASP A 365 20.16 25.84 -13.28
C ASP A 365 21.01 25.59 -14.53
N GLU A 366 22.18 26.23 -14.64
CA GLU A 366 23.09 26.09 -15.79
C GLU A 366 23.45 24.63 -16.05
N VAL A 367 23.81 23.88 -14.99
CA VAL A 367 24.15 22.46 -15.09
C VAL A 367 22.95 21.64 -15.55
N LEU A 368 21.77 21.87 -14.97
CA LEU A 368 20.55 21.15 -15.34
C LEU A 368 20.10 21.43 -16.78
N LYS A 369 20.19 22.69 -17.23
CA LYS A 369 19.94 23.08 -18.63
C LYS A 369 20.93 22.39 -19.57
N ASP A 370 22.20 22.34 -19.23
CA ASP A 370 23.20 21.64 -20.04
C ASP A 370 22.96 20.12 -20.06
N ILE A 371 22.50 19.51 -18.95
CA ILE A 371 22.14 18.08 -18.92
C ILE A 371 21.02 17.77 -19.92
N LEU A 372 20.01 18.64 -20.02
CA LEU A 372 18.93 18.49 -21.01
C LEU A 372 19.44 18.69 -22.44
N GLN A 373 20.28 19.69 -22.68
CA GLN A 373 20.77 20.01 -24.03
C GLN A 373 21.78 18.98 -24.54
N SER A 374 22.68 18.54 -23.67
CA SER A 374 23.80 17.67 -24.06
C SER A 374 23.49 16.19 -23.96
N GLY A 375 22.49 15.80 -23.17
CA GLY A 375 22.27 14.39 -22.81
C GLY A 375 23.34 13.83 -21.86
N ILE A 376 24.19 14.67 -21.26
CA ILE A 376 25.30 14.26 -20.39
C ILE A 376 25.07 14.78 -18.97
N PRO A 377 25.07 13.93 -17.93
CA PRO A 377 25.35 12.50 -17.97
C PRO A 377 24.17 11.70 -18.53
N ASP A 378 24.45 10.61 -19.22
CA ASP A 378 23.44 9.63 -19.66
C ASP A 378 23.06 8.73 -18.48
N LEU A 379 22.37 9.29 -17.49
CA LEU A 379 21.91 8.60 -16.29
C LEU A 379 20.46 9.01 -15.99
N PRO A 380 19.61 8.07 -15.52
CA PRO A 380 18.29 8.42 -15.00
C PRO A 380 18.33 9.51 -13.94
N PHE A 381 17.36 10.41 -13.95
CA PHE A 381 17.29 11.47 -12.94
C PHE A 381 15.86 11.91 -12.59
N CYS A 382 15.69 12.50 -11.41
CA CYS A 382 14.49 13.22 -11.02
C CYS A 382 14.87 14.52 -10.29
N LEU A 383 13.87 15.35 -9.98
CA LEU A 383 14.07 16.63 -9.32
C LEU A 383 13.45 16.64 -7.91
N CYS A 384 14.15 17.30 -6.99
CA CYS A 384 13.68 17.67 -5.67
C CYS A 384 13.57 19.19 -5.60
N TRP A 385 12.36 19.73 -5.51
CA TRP A 385 12.15 21.16 -5.34
C TRP A 385 12.62 21.60 -3.96
N ALA A 386 13.75 22.30 -3.91
CA ALA A 386 14.33 22.87 -2.69
C ALA A 386 13.55 24.14 -2.30
N ASN A 387 12.33 23.95 -1.80
CA ASN A 387 11.32 24.99 -1.67
C ASN A 387 11.41 25.76 -0.34
N GLU A 388 12.61 25.97 0.16
CA GLU A 388 12.88 26.79 1.34
C GLU A 388 13.54 28.11 0.95
N PRO A 389 13.33 29.20 1.72
CA PRO A 389 14.04 30.44 1.49
C PRO A 389 15.54 30.22 1.70
N TRP A 390 16.36 30.87 0.88
CA TRP A 390 17.79 30.86 1.09
C TRP A 390 18.16 31.93 2.11
N THR A 391 18.75 31.53 3.23
CA THR A 391 19.23 32.42 4.30
C THR A 391 20.75 32.37 4.42
N ARG A 392 21.37 33.41 5.02
CA ARG A 392 22.83 33.43 5.27
C ARG A 392 23.33 32.31 6.19
N ARG A 393 22.46 31.75 7.03
CA ARG A 393 22.73 30.45 7.65
C ARG A 393 22.02 29.36 6.85
N TRP A 394 22.75 28.31 6.53
CA TRP A 394 22.28 27.20 5.70
C TRP A 394 21.20 26.32 6.37
N ASP A 395 20.86 26.58 7.63
CA ASP A 395 19.85 25.84 8.42
C ASP A 395 18.46 26.52 8.45
N GLY A 396 18.26 27.57 7.65
CA GLY A 396 16.97 28.26 7.54
C GLY A 396 16.55 29.09 8.76
N SER A 397 17.42 29.22 9.78
CA SER A 397 17.07 29.73 11.11
C SER A 397 17.39 31.22 11.37
N ASP A 398 17.87 31.96 10.37
CA ASP A 398 18.30 33.37 10.53
C ASP A 398 17.37 34.37 9.82
N ASN A 399 17.31 35.60 10.34
CA ASN A 399 16.42 36.67 9.86
C ASN A 399 16.93 37.36 8.56
N GLU A 400 18.14 37.06 8.10
CA GLU A 400 18.71 37.59 6.86
C GLU A 400 18.48 36.64 5.67
N VAL A 401 17.35 36.85 5.00
CA VAL A 401 16.94 36.12 3.79
C VAL A 401 17.68 36.67 2.56
N LEU A 402 18.46 35.81 1.90
CA LEU A 402 19.15 36.09 0.63
C LEU A 402 18.23 35.93 -0.58
N MET A 403 17.39 34.88 -0.57
CA MET A 403 16.38 34.62 -1.60
C MET A 403 15.07 34.17 -0.94
N PRO A 404 13.99 34.97 -1.00
CA PRO A 404 12.72 34.62 -0.36
C PRO A 404 11.95 33.55 -1.15
N GLN A 405 11.09 32.82 -0.44
CA GLN A 405 10.15 31.85 -0.99
C GLN A 405 8.73 32.16 -0.47
N PRO A 406 8.00 33.10 -1.07
CA PRO A 406 6.72 33.59 -0.57
C PRO A 406 5.53 32.62 -0.77
N HIS A 407 5.68 31.54 -1.55
CA HIS A 407 4.66 30.52 -1.81
C HIS A 407 3.28 31.07 -2.17
N ILE A 408 3.22 31.73 -3.34
CA ILE A 408 1.98 32.31 -3.89
C ILE A 408 1.36 31.28 -4.82
N LEU A 409 0.12 30.87 -4.54
CA LEU A 409 -0.52 29.72 -5.21
C LEU A 409 -0.55 29.87 -6.73
N GLU A 410 -0.97 31.03 -7.25
CA GLU A 410 -1.09 31.29 -8.68
C GLU A 410 0.27 31.25 -9.39
N ILE A 411 1.35 31.54 -8.68
CA ILE A 411 2.71 31.49 -9.20
C ILE A 411 3.24 30.06 -9.09
N ASP A 412 3.10 29.43 -7.93
CA ASP A 412 3.57 28.07 -7.66
C ASP A 412 2.83 27.03 -8.53
N GLU A 413 1.60 27.29 -8.99
CA GLU A 413 0.91 26.47 -9.98
C GLU A 413 1.66 26.41 -11.32
N THR A 414 2.32 27.51 -11.71
CA THR A 414 3.08 27.57 -12.96
C THR A 414 4.43 26.85 -12.89
N PHE A 415 4.90 26.50 -11.70
CA PHE A 415 6.16 25.78 -11.47
C PHE A 415 6.32 24.55 -12.36
N ILE A 416 5.25 23.78 -12.53
CA ILE A 416 5.28 22.56 -13.35
C ILE A 416 5.60 22.84 -14.81
N LEU A 417 5.25 24.03 -15.33
CA LEU A 417 5.56 24.42 -16.71
C LEU A 417 7.07 24.46 -16.95
N ASP A 418 7.84 24.93 -15.97
CA ASP A 418 9.31 24.97 -16.03
C ASP A 418 9.92 23.57 -15.97
N LEU A 419 9.19 22.59 -15.40
CA LEU A 419 9.64 21.21 -15.30
C LEU A 419 9.29 20.36 -16.53
N LEU A 420 8.37 20.80 -17.39
CA LEU A 420 7.94 20.03 -18.57
C LEU A 420 9.09 19.61 -19.49
N PRO A 421 10.12 20.44 -19.77
CA PRO A 421 11.26 20.01 -20.58
C PRO A 421 11.99 18.81 -19.96
N PHE A 422 12.12 18.78 -18.62
CA PHE A 422 12.73 17.66 -17.91
C PHE A 422 11.86 16.42 -17.95
N PHE A 423 10.54 16.56 -17.74
CA PHE A 423 9.62 15.41 -17.76
C PHE A 423 9.54 14.70 -19.13
N LYS A 424 9.82 15.44 -20.21
CA LYS A 424 9.91 14.92 -21.58
C LYS A 424 11.21 14.16 -21.85
N ASP A 425 12.24 14.33 -21.04
CA ASP A 425 13.48 13.58 -21.19
C ASP A 425 13.23 12.10 -20.87
N ASP A 426 13.69 11.20 -21.75
CA ASP A 426 13.50 9.76 -21.59
C ASP A 426 14.24 9.20 -20.37
N ARG A 427 15.27 9.90 -19.89
CA ARG A 427 16.01 9.56 -18.67
C ARG A 427 15.26 9.98 -17.40
N TYR A 428 14.19 10.78 -17.50
CA TYR A 428 13.46 11.23 -16.33
C TYR A 428 12.78 10.05 -15.62
N ILE A 429 12.99 9.92 -14.31
CA ILE A 429 12.48 8.81 -13.52
C ILE A 429 10.96 8.93 -13.37
N LYS A 430 10.27 7.85 -13.72
CA LYS A 430 8.80 7.75 -13.74
C LYS A 430 8.31 6.56 -12.91
N VAL A 431 7.11 6.69 -12.36
CA VAL A 431 6.38 5.63 -11.64
C VAL A 431 5.06 5.41 -12.37
N TYR A 432 4.89 4.23 -12.99
CA TYR A 432 3.78 3.95 -13.93
C TYR A 432 3.63 5.08 -14.98
N ASP A 433 4.73 5.44 -15.64
CA ASP A 433 4.84 6.52 -16.63
C ASP A 433 4.54 7.95 -16.14
N LYS A 434 4.25 8.15 -14.85
CA LYS A 434 4.11 9.48 -14.24
C LYS A 434 5.46 10.01 -13.79
N PRO A 435 5.89 11.22 -14.20
CA PRO A 435 7.11 11.84 -13.69
C PRO A 435 7.12 11.91 -12.16
N MET A 436 8.21 11.44 -11.54
CA MET A 436 8.44 11.57 -10.11
C MET A 436 8.95 12.98 -9.78
N LEU A 437 8.28 13.67 -8.84
CA LEU A 437 8.70 14.98 -8.36
C LEU A 437 8.76 14.97 -6.84
N ILE A 438 9.90 15.33 -6.26
CA ILE A 438 10.06 15.43 -4.80
C ILE A 438 9.85 16.89 -4.37
N VAL A 439 9.11 17.10 -3.28
CA VAL A 439 8.88 18.40 -2.64
C VAL A 439 9.55 18.38 -1.27
N TYR A 440 10.55 19.24 -1.09
CA TYR A 440 11.45 19.18 0.07
C TYR A 440 10.78 19.54 1.38
N ASN A 441 10.05 20.66 1.47
CA ASN A 441 9.35 21.10 2.67
C ASN A 441 7.87 21.41 2.37
N PRO A 442 6.99 20.39 2.38
CA PRO A 442 5.58 20.59 2.03
C PRO A 442 4.81 21.43 3.07
N ARG A 443 5.33 21.61 4.29
CA ARG A 443 4.65 22.35 5.37
C ARG A 443 4.65 23.86 5.15
N ARG A 444 5.56 24.38 4.34
CA ARG A 444 5.63 25.82 4.00
C ARG A 444 4.66 26.23 2.89
N ILE A 445 4.13 25.26 2.15
CA ILE A 445 3.25 25.50 1.02
C ILE A 445 1.79 25.60 1.54
N PRO A 446 1.10 26.72 1.32
CA PRO A 446 -0.32 26.81 1.61
C PRO A 446 -1.12 25.91 0.65
N ASN A 447 -2.17 25.27 1.14
CA ASN A 447 -3.11 24.48 0.31
C ASN A 447 -2.42 23.43 -0.60
N THR A 448 -1.41 22.73 -0.09
CA THR A 448 -0.66 21.67 -0.83
C THR A 448 -1.54 20.74 -1.66
N ARG A 449 -2.68 20.28 -1.12
CA ARG A 449 -3.63 19.42 -1.85
C ARG A 449 -4.14 20.04 -3.14
N HIS A 450 -4.50 21.32 -3.09
CA HIS A 450 -4.97 22.05 -4.26
C HIS A 450 -3.84 22.22 -5.27
N LEU A 451 -2.68 22.70 -4.81
CA LEU A 451 -1.51 22.89 -5.67
C LEU A 451 -1.09 21.59 -6.37
N PHE A 452 -0.98 20.48 -5.64
CA PHE A 452 -0.62 19.18 -6.20
C PHE A 452 -1.69 18.62 -7.13
N SER A 453 -2.96 18.96 -6.93
CA SER A 453 -4.03 18.64 -7.88
C SER A 453 -3.88 19.44 -9.17
N ALA A 454 -3.70 20.76 -9.08
CA ALA A 454 -3.49 21.64 -10.22
C ALA A 454 -2.27 21.19 -11.06
N TRP A 455 -1.17 20.86 -10.40
CA TRP A 455 0.02 20.31 -11.05
C TRP A 455 -0.24 19.01 -11.84
N ARG A 456 -1.06 18.10 -11.30
CA ARG A 456 -1.43 16.87 -12.01
C ARG A 456 -2.30 17.16 -13.23
N GLU A 457 -3.25 18.09 -13.14
CA GLU A 457 -4.08 18.50 -14.28
C GLU A 457 -3.26 19.20 -15.37
N ILE A 458 -2.37 20.13 -14.99
CA ILE A 458 -1.43 20.77 -15.93
C ILE A 458 -0.56 19.71 -16.63
N ALA A 459 -0.05 18.72 -15.90
CA ALA A 459 0.72 17.63 -16.51
C ALA A 459 -0.11 16.79 -17.49
N LYS A 460 -1.38 16.49 -17.16
CA LYS A 460 -2.32 15.78 -18.05
C LYS A 460 -2.60 16.55 -19.33
N ASP A 461 -2.87 17.84 -19.21
CA ASP A 461 -3.10 18.74 -20.36
C ASP A 461 -1.88 18.81 -21.30
N LYS A 462 -0.69 18.53 -20.78
CA LYS A 462 0.57 18.48 -21.54
C LYS A 462 0.93 17.08 -22.04
N GLY A 463 0.05 16.10 -21.87
CA GLY A 463 0.16 14.75 -22.42
C GLY A 463 0.79 13.72 -21.50
N PHE A 464 1.00 14.01 -20.22
CA PHE A 464 1.46 13.04 -19.23
C PHE A 464 0.28 12.33 -18.56
N PRO A 465 0.41 11.09 -18.06
CA PRO A 465 -0.66 10.41 -17.32
C PRO A 465 -0.98 11.03 -15.94
N GLY A 466 -0.21 12.03 -15.51
CA GLY A 466 -0.26 12.69 -14.21
C GLY A 466 1.15 12.86 -13.64
N LEU A 467 1.25 13.12 -12.33
CA LEU A 467 2.51 13.19 -11.60
C LEU A 467 2.50 12.19 -10.44
N HIS A 468 3.68 11.67 -10.10
CA HIS A 468 3.92 10.94 -8.87
C HIS A 468 4.67 11.87 -7.91
N ILE A 469 3.93 12.48 -7.00
CA ILE A 469 4.45 13.51 -6.10
C ILE A 469 4.91 12.85 -4.81
N VAL A 470 6.16 13.12 -4.43
CA VAL A 470 6.79 12.57 -3.23
C VAL A 470 7.11 13.73 -2.30
N ILE A 471 6.77 13.65 -1.02
CA ILE A 471 7.23 14.63 -0.03
C ILE A 471 8.47 14.13 0.70
N ALA A 472 9.43 15.00 0.96
CA ALA A 472 10.52 14.65 1.87
C ALA A 472 10.05 14.74 3.33
N GLU A 473 10.49 13.81 4.16
CA GLU A 473 10.18 13.75 5.60
C GLU A 473 11.00 14.78 6.42
N THR A 474 10.91 16.05 6.05
CA THR A 474 11.63 17.16 6.67
C THR A 474 10.69 17.99 7.56
N PHE A 475 11.25 18.69 8.54
CA PHE A 475 10.51 19.66 9.40
C PHE A 475 9.18 19.15 9.99
N GLY A 476 9.08 17.84 10.26
CA GLY A 476 7.88 17.21 10.82
C GLY A 476 6.83 16.75 9.80
N ALA A 477 7.08 16.91 8.50
CA ALA A 477 6.29 16.27 7.45
C ALA A 477 6.48 14.74 7.50
N SER A 478 5.41 13.98 7.26
CA SER A 478 5.43 12.50 7.30
C SER A 478 4.41 11.91 6.33
N ASP A 479 3.15 11.82 6.78
CA ASP A 479 2.06 11.23 6.00
C ASP A 479 1.79 12.03 4.71
N PRO A 480 2.10 11.46 3.53
CA PRO A 480 1.97 12.15 2.24
C PRO A 480 0.54 12.48 1.87
N PHE A 481 -0.43 11.67 2.34
CA PHE A 481 -1.85 11.86 2.01
C PHE A 481 -2.44 13.12 2.66
N LYS A 482 -1.84 13.62 3.74
CA LYS A 482 -2.22 14.91 4.33
C LYS A 482 -1.97 16.08 3.37
N TYR A 483 -0.94 15.98 2.54
CA TYR A 483 -0.54 17.01 1.59
C TYR A 483 -1.08 16.77 0.17
N GLY A 484 -1.75 15.63 -0.08
CA GLY A 484 -2.20 15.24 -1.43
C GLY A 484 -1.10 14.64 -2.30
N ALA A 485 -0.01 14.16 -1.69
CA ALA A 485 1.09 13.45 -2.34
C ALA A 485 0.84 11.93 -2.40
N ASP A 486 1.63 11.24 -3.21
CA ASP A 486 1.51 9.79 -3.46
C ASP A 486 2.40 8.96 -2.52
N ALA A 487 3.58 9.49 -2.17
CA ALA A 487 4.55 8.83 -1.31
C ALA A 487 5.35 9.85 -0.48
N ALA A 488 6.10 9.35 0.50
CA ALA A 488 7.11 10.10 1.23
C ALA A 488 8.51 9.53 0.95
N VAL A 489 9.55 10.33 1.15
CA VAL A 489 10.96 9.91 1.12
C VAL A 489 11.67 10.34 2.39
N GLU A 490 12.42 9.43 3.02
CA GLU A 490 13.23 9.75 4.20
C GLU A 490 14.33 10.75 3.83
N PHE A 491 14.75 11.61 4.76
CA PHE A 491 15.78 12.62 4.50
C PHE A 491 16.78 12.71 5.67
N PRO A 492 17.50 11.62 5.99
CA PRO A 492 18.47 11.62 7.08
C PRO A 492 19.51 12.74 6.89
N PRO A 493 19.90 13.46 7.95
CA PRO A 493 19.70 13.14 9.35
C PRO A 493 18.36 13.62 9.94
N HIS A 494 17.42 14.16 9.14
CA HIS A 494 16.09 14.42 9.68
C HIS A 494 15.45 13.10 10.13
N LYS A 495 14.83 13.15 11.32
CA LYS A 495 14.14 12.03 11.98
C LYS A 495 14.98 10.80 12.33
N VAL A 496 16.29 10.79 12.08
CA VAL A 496 17.13 9.74 12.67
C VAL A 496 17.36 10.06 14.15
N SER A 497 17.31 9.03 14.99
CA SER A 497 17.53 9.17 16.43
C SER A 497 18.85 8.49 16.80
N SER A 498 19.67 9.19 17.58
CA SER A 498 20.91 8.67 18.13
C SER A 498 21.19 9.31 19.49
N PRO A 499 21.76 8.58 20.46
CA PRO A 499 22.31 9.22 21.65
C PRO A 499 23.45 10.17 21.27
N GLU A 500 23.58 11.23 22.07
CA GLU A 500 24.70 12.15 22.04
C GLU A 500 25.86 11.57 22.86
N ILE A 501 27.08 11.62 22.31
CA ILE A 501 28.32 11.09 22.86
C ILE A 501 29.43 12.15 22.97
N THR A 502 29.08 13.44 22.87
CA THR A 502 30.00 14.59 22.87
C THR A 502 31.03 14.54 24.01
N SER A 503 30.59 14.35 25.25
CA SER A 503 31.48 14.31 26.43
C SER A 503 32.47 13.14 26.38
N SER A 504 32.05 11.99 25.88
CA SER A 504 32.89 10.79 25.73
C SER A 504 33.99 10.97 24.68
N VAL A 505 33.68 11.70 23.59
CA VAL A 505 34.63 11.94 22.49
C VAL A 505 35.63 13.04 22.83
N LEU A 506 35.18 14.13 23.46
CA LEU A 506 36.02 15.31 23.71
C LEU A 506 36.88 15.23 24.97
N GLN A 507 36.59 14.32 25.91
CA GLN A 507 37.37 14.13 27.15
C GLN A 507 37.70 15.44 27.91
N ASN A 508 36.74 16.37 27.99
CA ASN A 508 36.85 17.71 28.60
C ASN A 508 37.58 18.80 27.77
N ASP A 509 37.60 18.72 26.44
CA ASP A 509 37.96 19.87 25.58
C ASP A 509 36.74 20.80 25.36
N ASP A 510 36.73 21.92 26.08
CA ASP A 510 35.62 22.90 26.06
C ASP A 510 35.55 23.76 24.78
N LYS A 511 36.45 23.56 23.80
CA LYS A 511 36.51 24.40 22.59
C LYS A 511 35.47 24.05 21.52
N PHE A 512 34.85 22.87 21.60
CA PHE A 512 33.83 22.44 20.66
C PHE A 512 32.43 22.54 21.31
N GLU A 513 31.59 23.41 20.76
CA GLU A 513 30.25 23.76 21.28
C GLU A 513 29.12 22.95 20.62
N GLY A 514 29.45 22.14 19.62
CA GLY A 514 28.51 21.36 18.83
C GLY A 514 28.12 20.04 19.47
N HIS A 515 27.38 19.23 18.71
CA HIS A 515 26.83 17.95 19.18
C HIS A 515 27.39 16.78 18.37
N ILE A 516 27.85 15.75 19.06
CA ILE A 516 28.40 14.53 18.46
C ILE A 516 27.47 13.36 18.78
N PHE A 517 26.97 12.68 17.77
CA PHE A 517 26.05 11.55 17.85
C PHE A 517 26.74 10.25 17.41
N ASP A 518 26.26 9.09 17.86
CA ASP A 518 26.81 7.79 17.47
C ASP A 518 26.13 7.22 16.21
N TYR A 519 26.85 7.16 15.09
CA TYR A 519 26.33 6.62 13.83
C TYR A 519 25.88 5.15 13.95
N ARG A 520 26.51 4.36 14.83
CA ARG A 520 26.18 2.93 15.00
C ARG A 520 24.77 2.74 15.55
N GLU A 521 24.34 3.65 16.41
CA GLU A 521 23.00 3.65 17.00
C GLU A 521 21.92 4.05 15.99
N VAL A 522 22.25 4.93 15.03
CA VAL A 522 21.36 5.21 13.90
C VAL A 522 21.10 3.93 13.12
N VAL A 523 22.15 3.20 12.74
CA VAL A 523 22.02 1.95 11.98
C VAL A 523 21.20 0.93 12.75
N ALA A 524 21.50 0.71 14.03
CA ALA A 524 20.76 -0.24 14.87
C ALA A 524 19.26 0.10 14.94
N ARG A 525 18.91 1.38 15.12
CA ARG A 525 17.52 1.84 15.21
C ARG A 525 16.78 1.77 13.87
N GLU A 526 17.46 2.12 12.79
CA GLU A 526 16.86 2.12 11.46
C GLU A 526 16.63 0.71 10.89
N ILE A 527 17.36 -0.31 11.39
CA ILE A 527 17.12 -1.73 11.08
C ILE A 527 15.84 -2.26 11.73
N VAL A 528 15.47 -1.74 12.90
CA VAL A 528 14.34 -2.24 13.70
C VAL A 528 13.10 -1.35 13.56
N LYS A 529 13.19 -0.32 12.72
CA LYS A 529 12.14 0.64 12.46
C LYS A 529 10.96 -0.03 11.76
N LEU A 530 9.77 0.13 12.33
CA LEU A 530 8.55 -0.41 11.76
C LEU A 530 8.12 0.39 10.52
N PRO A 531 7.55 -0.28 9.48
CA PRO A 531 7.00 0.40 8.33
C PRO A 531 5.86 1.36 8.73
N PRO A 532 5.76 2.55 8.11
CA PRO A 532 4.58 3.39 8.26
C PRO A 532 3.38 2.84 7.45
N ASN A 533 2.19 3.40 7.69
CA ASN A 533 0.95 3.04 7.00
C ASN A 533 0.74 3.72 5.63
N TYR A 534 1.81 4.29 5.05
CA TYR A 534 1.84 4.97 3.75
C TYR A 534 3.11 4.58 2.97
N PRO A 535 3.15 4.75 1.64
CA PRO A 535 4.35 4.48 0.84
C PRO A 535 5.51 5.39 1.27
N LEU A 536 6.58 4.79 1.80
CA LEU A 536 7.80 5.47 2.23
C LEU A 536 9.01 4.90 1.47
N TYR A 537 9.62 5.73 0.61
CA TYR A 537 10.93 5.46 0.03
C TYR A 537 12.00 5.72 1.08
N ARG A 538 12.66 4.64 1.48
CA ARG A 538 13.67 4.71 2.53
C ARG A 538 14.99 5.25 2.01
N THR A 539 15.68 5.98 2.89
CA THR A 539 16.92 6.69 2.56
C THR A 539 18.00 6.37 3.57
N VAL A 540 19.18 6.00 3.09
CA VAL A 540 20.37 5.87 3.93
C VAL A 540 21.23 7.12 3.80
N MET A 541 21.85 7.56 4.89
CA MET A 541 22.96 8.52 4.81
C MET A 541 24.29 7.79 4.94
N THR A 542 25.36 8.38 4.40
CA THR A 542 26.72 7.91 4.67
C THR A 542 27.16 8.38 6.05
N GLY A 543 28.10 9.32 6.17
CA GLY A 543 28.37 10.02 7.43
C GLY A 543 27.51 11.28 7.55
N TRP A 544 27.78 12.08 8.58
CA TRP A 544 27.33 13.47 8.62
C TRP A 544 28.27 14.28 9.51
N ASP A 545 28.74 15.42 8.99
CA ASP A 545 29.70 16.30 9.61
C ASP A 545 29.67 17.66 8.90
N ASN A 546 28.93 18.62 9.46
CA ASN A 546 28.77 19.95 8.89
C ASN A 546 29.76 20.98 9.46
N THR A 547 30.92 20.52 9.96
CA THR A 547 32.01 21.40 10.42
C THR A 547 32.54 22.37 9.37
N PRO A 548 32.58 22.05 8.05
CA PRO A 548 32.96 23.04 7.03
C PRO A 548 32.08 24.29 7.05
N ARG A 549 30.78 24.15 7.40
CA ARG A 549 29.83 25.27 7.45
C ARG A 549 29.70 25.88 8.85
N ARG A 550 29.87 25.08 9.92
CA ARG A 550 29.51 25.46 11.31
C ARG A 550 30.67 25.53 12.29
N GLY A 551 31.87 25.11 11.89
CA GLY A 551 33.05 25.11 12.75
C GLY A 551 32.82 24.36 14.06
N THR A 552 33.04 25.03 15.20
CA THR A 552 32.89 24.46 16.55
C THR A 552 31.45 24.14 16.93
N LYS A 553 30.44 24.66 16.21
CA LYS A 553 29.01 24.50 16.50
C LYS A 553 28.35 23.41 15.64
N ALA A 554 29.14 22.52 15.07
CA ALA A 554 28.68 21.51 14.12
C ALA A 554 27.92 20.36 14.78
N HIS A 555 27.11 19.67 13.99
CA HIS A 555 26.56 18.37 14.34
C HIS A 555 27.32 17.29 13.58
N ILE A 556 27.77 16.26 14.29
CA ILE A 556 28.62 15.20 13.74
C ILE A 556 28.05 13.85 14.12
N PHE A 557 27.90 12.94 13.16
CA PHE A 557 27.64 11.52 13.41
C PHE A 557 28.98 10.77 13.37
N TYR A 558 29.51 10.49 14.56
CA TYR A 558 30.81 9.87 14.77
C TYR A 558 30.73 8.34 14.69
N HIS A 559 31.87 7.66 14.58
CA HIS A 559 31.99 6.21 14.33
C HIS A 559 31.41 5.71 12.99
N PHE A 560 31.21 6.61 12.01
CA PHE A 560 30.88 6.22 10.66
C PHE A 560 31.96 5.32 10.03
N THR A 561 31.55 4.21 9.41
CA THR A 561 32.39 3.39 8.53
C THR A 561 31.60 2.91 7.30
N PRO A 562 32.26 2.62 6.16
CA PRO A 562 31.60 2.03 4.99
C PRO A 562 30.84 0.73 5.28
N GLU A 563 31.29 -0.07 6.25
CA GLU A 563 30.65 -1.34 6.64
C GLU A 563 29.30 -1.08 7.32
N TYR A 564 29.21 -0.13 8.24
CA TYR A 564 27.92 0.24 8.86
C TYR A 564 26.94 0.81 7.83
N PHE A 565 27.45 1.60 6.88
CA PHE A 565 26.65 2.06 5.73
C PHE A 565 26.14 0.90 4.87
N GLU A 566 26.99 -0.08 4.55
CA GLU A 566 26.60 -1.27 3.80
C GLU A 566 25.46 -2.03 4.49
N ILE A 567 25.58 -2.23 5.81
CA ILE A 567 24.57 -2.94 6.62
C ILE A 567 23.22 -2.23 6.54
N TRP A 568 23.21 -0.91 6.74
CA TRP A 568 21.97 -0.13 6.67
C TRP A 568 21.36 -0.17 5.26
N LEU A 569 22.18 0.02 4.23
CA LEU A 569 21.72 -0.02 2.84
C LEU A 569 21.16 -1.39 2.45
N ARG A 570 21.80 -2.48 2.87
CA ARG A 570 21.29 -3.86 2.66
C ARG A 570 19.92 -4.06 3.27
N HIS A 571 19.74 -3.63 4.52
CA HIS A 571 18.45 -3.73 5.19
C HIS A 571 17.37 -2.94 4.44
N VAL A 572 17.68 -1.71 4.03
CA VAL A 572 16.75 -0.86 3.27
C VAL A 572 16.41 -1.46 1.90
N ILE A 573 17.37 -2.04 1.18
CA ILE A 573 17.13 -2.78 -0.06
C ILE A 573 16.18 -3.95 0.16
N TYR A 574 16.43 -4.77 1.19
CA TYR A 574 15.58 -5.91 1.53
C TYR A 574 14.15 -5.47 1.87
N TYR A 575 14.02 -4.44 2.72
CA TYR A 575 12.74 -3.81 3.05
C TYR A 575 11.99 -3.39 1.78
N THR A 576 12.65 -2.68 0.86
CA THR A 576 12.04 -2.19 -0.38
C THR A 576 11.56 -3.35 -1.27
N ILE A 577 12.34 -4.42 -1.41
CA ILE A 577 11.94 -5.60 -2.20
C ILE A 577 10.68 -6.26 -1.62
N LYS A 578 10.59 -6.36 -0.30
CA LYS A 578 9.49 -7.03 0.40
C LYS A 578 8.20 -6.22 0.40
N ASN A 579 8.29 -4.89 0.47
CA ASN A 579 7.13 -4.03 0.71
C ASN A 579 6.62 -3.30 -0.53
N PHE A 580 7.40 -3.23 -1.62
CA PHE A 580 7.01 -2.49 -2.83
C PHE A 580 6.92 -3.37 -4.09
N PRO A 581 5.93 -3.10 -4.98
CA PRO A 581 5.91 -3.68 -6.31
C PRO A 581 7.12 -3.18 -7.11
N ALA A 582 7.54 -3.94 -8.13
CA ALA A 582 8.75 -3.66 -8.90
C ALA A 582 8.86 -2.20 -9.38
N GLU A 583 7.74 -1.63 -9.85
CA GLU A 583 7.68 -0.25 -10.36
C GLU A 583 7.84 0.85 -9.30
N GLU A 584 7.82 0.51 -8.02
CA GLU A 584 7.99 1.45 -6.90
C GLU A 584 9.22 1.12 -6.04
N ARG A 585 10.06 0.15 -6.44
CA ARG A 585 11.27 -0.24 -5.69
C ARG A 585 12.40 0.79 -5.80
N PHE A 586 12.24 1.92 -5.11
CA PHE A 586 13.25 2.96 -4.98
C PHE A 586 13.90 2.91 -3.59
N VAL A 587 15.20 3.18 -3.57
CA VAL A 587 15.99 3.42 -2.35
C VAL A 587 16.79 4.68 -2.60
N PHE A 588 16.79 5.59 -1.64
CA PHE A 588 17.53 6.83 -1.75
C PHE A 588 18.83 6.78 -0.93
N ILE A 589 19.83 7.56 -1.36
CA ILE A 589 21.06 7.80 -0.60
C ILE A 589 21.24 9.31 -0.47
N ASN A 590 21.41 9.79 0.76
CA ASN A 590 21.91 11.13 1.03
C ASN A 590 23.43 11.03 1.26
N ALA A 591 24.31 11.41 0.34
CA ALA A 591 24.09 11.95 -1.01
C ALA A 591 25.13 11.40 -1.99
N TRP A 592 25.07 11.82 -3.25
CA TRP A 592 26.20 11.69 -4.18
C TRP A 592 27.38 12.57 -3.76
N ASN A 593 27.13 13.88 -3.54
CA ASN A 593 28.18 14.91 -3.43
C ASN A 593 27.92 16.03 -2.40
N GLU A 594 27.25 15.75 -1.27
CA GLU A 594 27.08 16.74 -0.17
C GLU A 594 28.37 16.83 0.69
N TRP A 595 29.44 17.32 0.08
CA TRP A 595 30.79 17.39 0.69
C TRP A 595 30.82 18.18 1.99
N ALA A 596 30.12 19.32 2.06
CA ALA A 596 30.17 20.23 3.20
C ALA A 596 29.36 19.77 4.41
N GLU A 597 28.54 18.73 4.22
CA GLU A 597 27.84 18.01 5.29
C GLU A 597 28.48 16.65 5.56
N GLY A 598 29.59 16.33 4.90
CA GLY A 598 30.32 15.08 5.10
C GLY A 598 29.54 13.83 4.71
N THR A 599 28.50 13.98 3.88
CA THR A 599 27.66 12.89 3.40
C THR A 599 27.71 12.75 1.87
N TYR A 600 28.56 11.86 1.36
CA TYR A 600 28.81 11.74 -0.07
C TYR A 600 29.24 10.32 -0.42
N LEU A 601 28.95 9.91 -1.65
CA LEU A 601 29.43 8.65 -2.23
C LEU A 601 30.72 8.84 -3.03
N GLU A 602 31.01 10.06 -3.48
CA GLU A 602 32.20 10.34 -4.28
C GLU A 602 33.50 9.91 -3.58
N PRO A 603 34.49 9.37 -4.33
CA PRO A 603 35.75 8.95 -3.72
C PRO A 603 36.51 10.10 -3.04
N ASP A 604 36.82 9.90 -1.76
CA ASP A 604 37.71 10.78 -0.99
C ASP A 604 39.10 10.13 -0.77
N ARG A 605 40.01 10.88 -0.16
CA ARG A 605 41.37 10.39 0.13
C ARG A 605 41.46 9.31 1.21
N LYS A 606 40.46 9.15 2.07
CA LYS A 606 40.50 8.21 3.20
C LYS A 606 39.91 6.86 2.82
N TYR A 607 38.71 6.87 2.26
CA TYR A 607 37.93 5.69 1.92
C TYR A 607 38.01 5.36 0.44
N GLY A 608 38.47 6.27 -0.44
CA GLY A 608 38.55 6.02 -1.87
C GLY A 608 37.21 5.50 -2.40
N HIS A 609 37.21 4.35 -3.07
CA HIS A 609 36.02 3.76 -3.67
C HIS A 609 35.18 2.92 -2.69
N THR A 610 35.55 2.82 -1.42
CA THR A 610 34.96 1.84 -0.49
C THR A 610 33.46 2.08 -0.28
N LEU A 611 33.00 3.34 -0.27
CA LEU A 611 31.56 3.66 -0.18
C LEU A 611 30.77 3.18 -1.41
N LEU A 612 31.32 3.41 -2.60
CA LEU A 612 30.74 2.91 -3.84
C LEU A 612 30.76 1.37 -3.91
N GLN A 613 31.84 0.74 -3.42
CA GLN A 613 31.92 -0.72 -3.30
C GLN A 613 30.87 -1.26 -2.31
N ALA A 614 30.62 -0.58 -1.20
CA ALA A 614 29.56 -0.93 -0.26
C ALA A 614 28.18 -0.92 -0.94
N VAL A 615 27.90 0.05 -1.81
CA VAL A 615 26.66 0.04 -2.64
C VAL A 615 26.58 -1.21 -3.50
N SER A 616 27.65 -1.55 -4.22
CA SER A 616 27.67 -2.76 -5.07
C SER A 616 27.49 -4.05 -4.29
N LYS A 617 28.16 -4.16 -3.13
CA LYS A 617 28.01 -5.30 -2.23
C LYS A 617 26.58 -5.39 -1.71
N ALA A 618 25.99 -4.28 -1.28
CA ALA A 618 24.64 -4.24 -0.76
C ALA A 618 23.57 -4.72 -1.78
N LYS A 619 23.81 -4.52 -3.08
CA LYS A 619 22.96 -5.04 -4.17
C LYS A 619 23.19 -6.52 -4.51
N SER A 620 24.27 -7.14 -4.04
CA SER A 620 24.62 -8.50 -4.42
C SER A 620 23.66 -9.53 -3.82
N LYS A 621 23.27 -10.55 -4.60
CA LYS A 621 22.21 -11.54 -4.29
C LYS A 621 22.48 -12.46 -3.10
N ASN A 622 23.67 -12.40 -2.54
CA ASN A 622 24.03 -13.14 -1.35
C ASN A 622 23.77 -12.21 -0.15
N ILE A 623 22.86 -12.61 0.75
CA ILE A 623 23.16 -12.86 2.18
C ILE A 623 22.06 -12.49 3.20
N SER A 624 21.91 -13.40 4.16
CA SER A 624 21.07 -13.35 5.37
C SER A 624 21.68 -12.45 6.47
N PRO A 625 20.90 -11.87 7.40
CA PRO A 625 21.43 -11.16 8.58
C PRO A 625 22.52 -11.92 9.34
N TYR A 626 22.48 -13.26 9.31
CA TYR A 626 23.52 -14.12 9.88
C TYR A 626 24.85 -14.06 9.15
N SER A 627 24.85 -13.90 7.83
CA SER A 627 26.11 -13.82 7.09
C SER A 627 26.72 -12.41 7.18
N VAL A 628 25.91 -11.37 7.45
CA VAL A 628 26.40 -10.06 7.91
C VAL A 628 27.04 -10.15 9.29
N ILE A 629 26.41 -10.86 10.24
CA ILE A 629 26.96 -11.09 11.58
C ILE A 629 28.25 -11.93 11.54
N ALA A 630 28.29 -12.97 10.70
CA ALA A 630 29.49 -13.78 10.51
C ALA A 630 30.65 -12.97 9.92
N GLU A 631 30.38 -12.08 8.96
CA GLU A 631 31.38 -11.16 8.42
C GLU A 631 31.87 -10.14 9.47
N LEU A 632 30.96 -9.63 10.32
CA LEU A 632 31.31 -8.75 11.43
C LEU A 632 32.15 -9.48 12.50
N GLU A 633 31.87 -10.74 12.81
CA GLU A 633 32.69 -11.56 13.71
C GLU A 633 34.10 -11.77 13.19
N LEU A 634 34.22 -12.03 11.88
CA LEU A 634 35.51 -12.20 11.22
C LEU A 634 36.32 -10.90 11.19
N PHE A 635 35.64 -9.76 11.08
CA PHE A 635 36.27 -8.43 10.99
C PHE A 635 36.64 -7.83 12.36
N LEU A 636 35.82 -8.05 13.40
CA LEU A 636 35.96 -7.40 14.70
C LEU A 636 36.94 -8.12 15.65
N GLY A 637 37.27 -9.38 15.40
CA GLY A 637 38.21 -10.16 16.21
C GLY A 637 37.83 -10.25 17.70
N ASN A 638 38.79 -10.58 18.58
CA ASN A 638 38.58 -10.73 20.04
C ASN A 638 38.43 -9.39 20.79
N ASN A 639 37.77 -8.39 20.22
CA ASN A 639 37.44 -7.16 20.92
C ASN A 639 36.20 -7.37 21.80
N GLU A 640 36.38 -7.46 23.12
CA GLU A 640 35.33 -7.81 24.08
C GLU A 640 34.06 -6.94 23.96
N LYS A 641 34.18 -5.63 23.72
CA LYS A 641 33.02 -4.74 23.55
C LYS A 641 32.30 -4.96 22.22
N ALA A 642 33.06 -5.27 21.16
CA ALA A 642 32.49 -5.61 19.87
C ALA A 642 31.79 -6.98 19.90
N LEU A 643 32.37 -7.94 20.64
CA LEU A 643 31.76 -9.23 20.96
C LEU A 643 30.49 -9.08 21.80
N GLU A 644 30.46 -8.14 22.75
CA GLU A 644 29.26 -7.86 23.55
C GLU A 644 28.12 -7.32 22.67
N ILE A 645 28.41 -6.38 21.76
CA ILE A 645 27.45 -5.85 20.79
C ILE A 645 27.03 -6.94 19.79
N LEU A 646 27.97 -7.75 19.29
CA LEU A 646 27.65 -8.89 18.42
C LEU A 646 26.76 -9.92 19.13
N ASN A 647 27.07 -10.24 20.39
CA ASN A 647 26.26 -11.13 21.20
C ASN A 647 24.89 -10.53 21.50
N TYR A 648 24.80 -9.22 21.69
CA TYR A 648 23.54 -8.50 21.83
C TYR A 648 22.74 -8.57 20.52
N LEU A 649 23.33 -8.29 19.36
CA LEU A 649 22.69 -8.38 18.05
C LEU A 649 22.25 -9.80 17.71
N LYS A 650 23.08 -10.80 18.00
CA LYS A 650 22.72 -12.23 17.91
C LYS A 650 21.55 -12.58 18.81
N ARG A 651 21.59 -12.16 20.08
CA ARG A 651 20.49 -12.38 21.02
C ARG A 651 19.23 -11.65 20.60
N TYR A 652 19.36 -10.45 20.07
CA TYR A 652 18.27 -9.62 19.60
C TYR A 652 17.62 -10.22 18.35
N LEU A 653 18.41 -10.68 17.37
CA LEU A 653 17.92 -11.42 16.21
C LEU A 653 17.30 -12.76 16.62
N ASN A 654 17.96 -13.54 17.46
CA ASN A 654 17.37 -14.78 17.99
C ASN A 654 16.10 -14.52 18.81
N ASN A 655 15.98 -13.37 19.49
CA ASN A 655 14.76 -12.98 20.20
C ASN A 655 13.68 -12.49 19.24
N ILE A 656 14.03 -11.75 18.18
CA ILE A 656 13.12 -11.39 17.10
C ILE A 656 12.62 -12.65 16.42
N GLU A 657 13.49 -13.59 16.07
CA GLU A 657 13.11 -14.87 15.47
C GLU A 657 12.32 -15.72 16.44
N ARG A 658 12.64 -15.76 17.73
CA ARG A 658 11.78 -16.43 18.71
C ARG A 658 10.43 -15.76 18.89
N ILE A 659 10.36 -14.44 18.80
CA ILE A 659 9.10 -13.69 18.82
C ILE A 659 8.37 -13.90 17.51
N TYR A 660 9.08 -13.99 16.38
CA TYR A 660 8.53 -14.24 15.06
C TYR A 660 8.03 -15.66 14.96
N ASP A 661 8.77 -16.67 15.39
CA ASP A 661 8.38 -18.07 15.56
C ASP A 661 7.28 -18.22 16.60
N PHE A 662 7.29 -17.47 17.69
CA PHE A 662 6.19 -17.48 18.66
C PHE A 662 4.93 -16.86 18.05
N VAL A 663 5.05 -15.75 17.35
CA VAL A 663 3.94 -15.06 16.67
C VAL A 663 3.47 -15.83 15.45
N ILE A 664 4.35 -16.48 14.69
CA ILE A 664 4.05 -17.36 13.57
C ILE A 664 3.47 -18.66 14.10
N SER A 665 4.01 -19.28 15.15
CA SER A 665 3.41 -20.45 15.79
C SER A 665 2.06 -20.11 16.44
N TYR A 666 1.91 -18.90 16.98
CA TYR A 666 0.65 -18.37 17.51
C TYR A 666 -0.35 -18.06 16.39
N ILE A 667 0.06 -17.40 15.30
CA ILE A 667 -0.75 -17.12 14.10
C ILE A 667 -1.09 -18.42 13.38
N GLU A 668 -0.17 -19.36 13.21
CA GLU A 668 -0.39 -20.72 12.73
C GLU A 668 -1.41 -21.40 13.64
N SER A 669 -1.22 -21.38 14.97
CA SER A 669 -2.18 -21.97 15.92
C SER A 669 -3.59 -21.38 15.80
N LEU A 670 -3.70 -20.12 15.38
CA LEU A 670 -4.95 -19.41 15.15
C LEU A 670 -5.53 -19.62 13.73
N THR A 671 -4.71 -19.84 12.70
CA THR A 671 -5.08 -19.90 11.26
C THR A 671 -5.50 -21.29 10.75
N TYR A 672 -5.49 -22.33 11.59
CA TYR A 672 -5.77 -23.71 11.16
C TYR A 672 -6.74 -24.42 12.11
N MET A 673 -7.99 -23.98 12.21
CA MET A 673 -9.02 -24.88 12.74
C MET A 673 -9.37 -26.00 11.73
N ASN A 674 -8.41 -26.91 11.48
CA ASN A 674 -8.58 -28.37 11.33
C ASN A 674 -7.24 -29.11 11.12
N TRP A 675 -6.35 -29.06 12.12
CA TRP A 675 -4.98 -29.62 12.10
C TRP A 675 -4.83 -31.16 12.10
N GLN A 676 -5.91 -31.93 11.97
CA GLN A 676 -5.82 -33.40 11.99
C GLN A 676 -5.79 -34.03 10.58
N LYS A 677 -5.99 -33.22 9.52
CA LYS A 677 -6.03 -33.68 8.12
C LYS A 677 -4.66 -33.61 7.44
N PRO A 678 -4.36 -34.52 6.48
CA PRO A 678 -3.07 -34.58 5.81
C PRO A 678 -2.86 -33.38 4.88
N ILE A 679 -1.65 -32.85 4.84
CA ILE A 679 -1.23 -31.90 3.80
C ILE A 679 -0.66 -32.72 2.64
N TYR A 680 -1.34 -32.72 1.48
CA TYR A 680 -0.82 -33.38 0.27
C TYR A 680 0.34 -32.57 -0.31
N ILE A 681 1.49 -33.20 -0.47
CA ILE A 681 2.69 -32.58 -1.04
C ILE A 681 3.24 -33.49 -2.14
N LYS A 682 3.39 -32.94 -3.34
CA LYS A 682 4.14 -33.59 -4.41
C LYS A 682 5.61 -33.19 -4.29
N LEU A 683 6.41 -34.02 -3.61
CA LEU A 683 7.85 -33.76 -3.45
C LEU A 683 8.57 -33.97 -4.79
N GLU A 684 9.09 -32.90 -5.37
CA GLU A 684 9.98 -33.00 -6.53
C GLU A 684 11.31 -33.64 -6.11
N LYS A 685 11.69 -34.78 -6.73
CA LYS A 685 12.89 -35.56 -6.38
C LYS A 685 14.19 -34.73 -6.34
N GLU A 686 14.22 -33.60 -7.04
CA GLU A 686 15.37 -32.70 -7.16
C GLU A 686 15.59 -31.81 -5.93
N LYS A 687 14.59 -31.68 -5.05
CA LYS A 687 14.68 -30.91 -3.78
C LYS A 687 14.87 -31.79 -2.54
N ILE A 688 14.90 -33.11 -2.70
CA ILE A 688 15.18 -34.05 -1.61
C ILE A 688 16.68 -34.25 -1.55
N ILE A 689 17.36 -33.53 -0.66
CA ILE A 689 18.73 -33.87 -0.33
C ILE A 689 18.67 -35.03 0.67
N ALA A 690 18.80 -36.26 0.17
CA ALA A 690 19.01 -37.43 1.03
C ALA A 690 20.41 -37.36 1.65
N LEU A 691 20.57 -36.51 2.66
CA LEU A 691 21.78 -36.47 3.48
C LEU A 691 21.74 -37.67 4.44
N ASP A 692 22.86 -38.40 4.53
CA ASP A 692 23.01 -39.48 5.51
C ASP A 692 22.68 -38.92 6.91
N THR A 693 21.63 -39.45 7.54
CA THR A 693 21.11 -38.98 8.84
C THR A 693 22.16 -39.05 9.96
N ARG A 694 23.30 -39.72 9.72
CA ARG A 694 24.46 -39.74 10.61
C ARG A 694 25.29 -38.46 10.59
N GLN A 695 25.22 -37.63 9.55
CA GLN A 695 26.01 -36.39 9.42
C GLN A 695 25.36 -35.16 10.09
N LEU A 696 24.05 -35.18 10.37
CA LEU A 696 23.28 -33.97 10.76
C LEU A 696 22.85 -33.90 12.24
N ASN A 697 23.43 -34.72 13.12
CA ASN A 697 23.02 -34.77 14.54
C ASN A 697 21.48 -34.77 14.75
N PHE A 698 20.72 -35.44 13.87
CA PHE A 698 19.29 -35.68 14.09
C PHE A 698 19.13 -37.04 14.78
N ARG A 699 18.32 -37.08 15.84
CA ARG A 699 18.01 -38.30 16.60
C ARG A 699 16.50 -38.41 16.75
N TYR A 700 15.98 -39.59 16.50
CA TYR A 700 14.57 -39.87 16.67
C TYR A 700 14.34 -41.34 16.99
N ASN A 701 13.15 -41.64 17.51
CA ASN A 701 12.64 -42.99 17.60
C ASN A 701 11.10 -43.00 17.47
N ILE A 702 10.58 -43.98 16.74
CA ILE A 702 9.15 -44.31 16.77
C ILE A 702 8.99 -45.49 17.72
N GLU A 703 8.21 -45.30 18.78
CA GLU A 703 8.06 -46.28 19.86
C GLU A 703 6.85 -47.18 19.63
N ALA A 704 5.74 -46.63 19.15
CA ALA A 704 4.51 -47.38 18.88
C ALA A 704 3.64 -46.69 17.81
N ILE A 705 2.82 -47.49 17.12
CA ILE A 705 1.77 -47.03 16.21
C ILE A 705 0.46 -47.73 16.59
N ASN A 706 -0.58 -46.95 16.91
CA ASN A 706 -1.82 -47.39 17.53
C ASN A 706 -1.53 -48.24 18.78
N GLN A 707 -1.97 -49.50 18.81
CA GLN A 707 -1.74 -50.45 19.89
C GLN A 707 -0.47 -51.30 19.72
N TYR A 708 0.28 -51.15 18.61
CA TYR A 708 1.43 -51.99 18.28
C TYR A 708 2.74 -51.31 18.63
N SER A 709 3.61 -52.01 19.36
CA SER A 709 4.98 -51.56 19.62
C SER A 709 5.84 -51.62 18.36
N ILE A 710 6.88 -50.79 18.29
CA ILE A 710 7.81 -50.78 17.14
C ILE A 710 8.48 -52.14 16.89
N ASN A 711 8.71 -52.93 17.95
CA ASN A 711 9.31 -54.26 17.83
C ASN A 711 8.37 -55.27 17.16
N GLU A 712 7.06 -55.16 17.41
CA GLU A 712 6.05 -55.98 16.74
C GLU A 712 5.91 -55.59 15.28
N ILE A 713 5.92 -54.28 14.98
CA ILE A 713 5.84 -53.74 13.62
C ILE A 713 7.05 -54.22 12.78
N LYS A 714 8.26 -54.14 13.34
CA LYS A 714 9.48 -54.62 12.66
C LYS A 714 9.45 -56.12 12.36
N LYS A 715 8.87 -56.95 13.23
CA LYS A 715 8.70 -58.39 12.98
C LYS A 715 7.70 -58.68 11.84
N GLN A 716 6.64 -57.88 11.74
CA GLN A 716 5.58 -58.08 10.74
C GLN A 716 5.92 -57.49 9.36
N LYS A 717 6.98 -56.67 9.24
CA LYS A 717 7.44 -55.96 8.02
C LYS A 717 6.44 -54.97 7.40
N LYS A 718 5.16 -55.05 7.73
CA LYS A 718 4.09 -54.11 7.39
C LYS A 718 3.03 -54.10 8.49
N LEU A 719 2.40 -52.95 8.71
CA LEU A 719 1.27 -52.79 9.62
C LEU A 719 0.01 -52.44 8.82
N GLU A 720 -1.04 -53.23 8.97
CA GLU A 720 -2.32 -53.01 8.27
C GLU A 720 -3.22 -52.09 9.11
N ILE A 721 -3.69 -50.99 8.50
CA ILE A 721 -4.52 -49.97 9.14
C ILE A 721 -5.90 -49.99 8.49
N PHE A 722 -6.92 -50.30 9.29
CA PHE A 722 -8.33 -50.35 8.87
C PHE A 722 -9.18 -49.23 9.49
N THR A 723 -8.54 -48.27 10.15
CA THR A 723 -9.17 -47.13 10.82
C THR A 723 -8.84 -45.84 10.10
N ASN A 724 -9.66 -44.80 10.29
CA ASN A 724 -9.47 -43.49 9.66
C ASN A 724 -8.42 -42.65 10.39
N LYS A 725 -7.82 -43.23 11.41
CA LYS A 725 -6.94 -42.59 12.36
C LYS A 725 -5.74 -43.48 12.65
N ILE A 726 -4.56 -42.87 12.67
CA ILE A 726 -3.32 -43.47 13.13
C ILE A 726 -2.82 -42.64 14.32
N VAL A 727 -2.44 -43.31 15.41
CA VAL A 727 -1.81 -42.69 16.58
C VAL A 727 -0.34 -43.09 16.61
N ILE A 728 0.59 -42.14 16.64
CA ILE A 728 2.03 -42.43 16.61
C ILE A 728 2.67 -41.88 17.88
N TYR A 729 3.45 -42.72 18.55
CA TYR A 729 4.22 -42.37 19.73
C TYR A 729 5.71 -42.41 19.41
N GLY A 730 6.45 -41.41 19.85
CA GLY A 730 7.89 -41.37 19.64
C GLY A 730 8.57 -40.19 20.30
N TRP A 731 9.81 -39.96 19.91
CA TRP A 731 10.56 -38.76 20.24
C TRP A 731 11.48 -38.37 19.09
N ALA A 732 11.78 -37.08 18.98
CA ALA A 732 12.66 -36.54 17.93
C ALA A 732 13.37 -35.26 18.43
N TYR A 733 14.65 -35.12 18.07
CA TYR A 733 15.48 -33.97 18.42
C TYR A 733 16.62 -33.76 17.43
N CYS A 734 16.92 -32.50 17.09
CA CYS A 734 18.05 -32.09 16.27
C CYS A 734 19.02 -31.27 17.12
N PHE A 735 20.32 -31.59 17.11
CA PHE A 735 21.33 -30.82 17.86
C PHE A 735 21.86 -29.61 17.10
N ASP A 736 21.49 -29.42 15.84
CA ASP A 736 21.89 -28.24 15.07
C ASP A 736 20.99 -27.04 15.45
N PRO A 737 21.56 -25.96 15.99
CA PRO A 737 20.79 -24.80 16.44
C PRO A 737 20.17 -23.99 15.31
N ASN A 738 20.59 -24.17 14.05
CA ASN A 738 20.02 -23.48 12.88
C ASN A 738 18.67 -24.08 12.45
N PHE A 739 18.31 -25.25 12.95
CA PHE A 739 17.05 -25.92 12.61
C PHE A 739 16.08 -25.75 13.78
N HIS A 740 15.20 -24.74 13.67
CA HIS A 740 14.19 -24.49 14.67
C HIS A 740 12.93 -25.37 14.44
N SER A 741 12.74 -26.29 15.40
CA SER A 741 11.45 -26.68 16.02
C SER A 741 10.40 -27.47 15.24
N ASN A 742 10.37 -27.47 13.91
CA ASN A 742 9.25 -28.07 13.17
C ASN A 742 9.56 -29.50 12.69
N PHE A 743 8.97 -30.48 13.37
CA PHE A 743 9.05 -31.89 12.99
C PHE A 743 7.75 -32.34 12.34
N TYR A 744 7.87 -33.28 11.40
CA TYR A 744 6.76 -33.79 10.63
C TYR A 744 6.85 -35.31 10.48
N ILE A 745 5.68 -35.94 10.36
CA ILE A 745 5.52 -37.32 9.91
C ILE A 745 5.11 -37.27 8.44
N ILE A 746 5.77 -38.04 7.59
CA ILE A 746 5.42 -38.20 6.19
C ILE A 746 4.94 -39.63 5.96
N LEU A 747 3.80 -39.77 5.27
CA LEU A 747 3.40 -41.03 4.66
C LEU A 747 3.61 -40.91 3.15
N THR A 748 4.46 -41.76 2.57
CA THR A 748 4.77 -41.70 1.13
C THR A 748 4.63 -43.06 0.45
N ASP A 749 4.01 -43.12 -0.73
CA ASP A 749 3.97 -44.31 -1.57
C ASP A 749 5.13 -44.36 -2.60
N GLY A 750 5.99 -43.32 -2.61
CA GLY A 750 7.09 -43.13 -3.55
C GLY A 750 6.80 -42.15 -4.69
N GLU A 751 5.53 -41.85 -4.96
CA GLU A 751 5.09 -40.82 -5.92
C GLU A 751 4.38 -39.65 -5.24
N ASN A 752 3.62 -39.95 -4.20
CA ASN A 752 2.82 -39.04 -3.39
C ASN A 752 3.33 -39.03 -1.95
N SER A 753 3.31 -37.85 -1.32
CA SER A 753 3.68 -37.70 0.08
C SER A 753 2.62 -36.90 0.83
N TYR A 754 2.25 -37.39 2.01
CA TYR A 754 1.26 -36.80 2.89
C TYR A 754 1.96 -36.39 4.19
N LEU A 755 1.98 -35.09 4.46
CA LEU A 755 2.70 -34.50 5.58
C LEU A 755 1.77 -34.23 6.76
N PHE A 756 2.25 -34.53 7.96
CA PHE A 756 1.57 -34.30 9.23
C PHE A 756 2.53 -33.60 10.21
N PRO A 757 2.23 -32.40 10.71
CA PRO A 757 3.07 -31.75 11.71
C PRO A 757 3.00 -32.46 13.07
N ILE A 758 4.13 -32.54 13.77
CA ILE A 758 4.24 -33.05 15.15
C ILE A 758 4.11 -31.87 16.11
N LYS A 759 3.00 -31.83 16.86
CA LYS A 759 2.56 -30.70 17.68
C LYS A 759 2.47 -31.02 19.18
N ASN A 760 2.03 -32.22 19.51
CA ASN A 760 1.85 -32.73 20.87
C ASN A 760 3.18 -33.16 21.44
N ARG A 761 4.08 -32.20 21.61
CA ARG A 761 5.39 -32.41 22.21
C ARG A 761 5.24 -32.57 23.71
N ASN A 762 5.92 -33.57 24.27
CA ASN A 762 5.90 -33.82 25.70
C ASN A 762 7.31 -34.01 26.25
N LEU A 763 7.47 -33.69 27.53
CA LEU A 763 8.72 -33.93 28.23
C LEU A 763 8.99 -35.44 28.33
N ARG A 764 10.24 -35.83 28.15
CA ARG A 764 10.73 -37.20 28.33
C ARG A 764 12.08 -37.13 29.03
N SER A 765 12.05 -37.14 30.36
CA SER A 765 13.25 -37.01 31.19
C SER A 765 14.23 -38.16 30.95
N ASP A 766 13.72 -39.36 30.69
CA ASP A 766 14.48 -40.54 30.28
C ASP A 766 15.27 -40.29 28.98
N VAL A 767 14.63 -39.69 27.98
CA VAL A 767 15.27 -39.37 26.70
C VAL A 767 16.22 -38.18 26.84
N ASN A 768 15.84 -37.14 27.60
CA ASN A 768 16.70 -35.99 27.87
C ASN A 768 18.00 -36.40 28.56
N GLN A 769 17.93 -37.31 29.53
CA GLN A 769 19.10 -37.86 30.21
C GLN A 769 20.02 -38.61 29.25
N VAL A 770 19.45 -39.46 28.38
CA VAL A 770 20.22 -40.23 27.38
C VAL A 770 20.88 -39.32 26.33
N LEU A 771 20.20 -38.23 25.94
CA LEU A 771 20.70 -37.27 24.96
C LEU A 771 21.55 -36.13 25.58
N ASN A 772 21.77 -36.16 26.89
CA ASN A 772 22.46 -35.11 27.65
C ASN A 772 21.86 -33.70 27.44
N LEU A 773 20.53 -33.64 27.38
CA LEU A 773 19.74 -32.42 27.23
C LEU A 773 19.25 -31.92 28.59
N SER A 774 18.92 -30.63 28.68
CA SER A 774 18.26 -30.08 29.86
C SER A 774 16.91 -30.79 30.10
N ASP A 775 16.56 -31.02 31.37
CA ASP A 775 15.27 -31.60 31.78
C ASP A 775 14.04 -30.79 31.36
N LYS A 776 14.22 -29.63 30.73
CA LYS A 776 13.14 -28.77 30.22
C LYS A 776 12.88 -28.95 28.71
N VAL A 777 13.66 -29.76 28.00
CA VAL A 777 13.51 -29.93 26.55
C VAL A 777 12.38 -30.93 26.25
N MET A 778 11.41 -30.51 25.43
CA MET A 778 10.29 -31.37 25.01
C MET A 778 10.69 -32.18 23.79
N VAL A 779 11.10 -33.44 23.97
CA VAL A 779 11.56 -34.32 22.89
C VAL A 779 10.54 -35.38 22.48
N GLY A 780 9.63 -35.76 23.37
CA GLY A 780 8.59 -36.75 23.10
C GLY A 780 7.48 -36.19 22.23
N PHE A 781 6.72 -37.07 21.59
CA PHE A 781 5.45 -36.74 20.94
C PHE A 781 4.44 -37.89 20.94
N LYS A 782 3.16 -37.51 20.88
CA LYS A 782 2.02 -38.40 20.61
C LYS A 782 1.10 -37.76 19.59
N GLU A 783 1.14 -38.23 18.35
CA GLU A 783 0.34 -37.65 17.26
C GLU A 783 -0.86 -38.46 16.83
N ASN A 784 -1.90 -37.75 16.41
CA ASN A 784 -3.14 -38.31 15.89
C ASN A 784 -3.32 -37.87 14.43
N LEU A 785 -3.14 -38.78 13.49
CA LEU A 785 -3.20 -38.54 12.05
C LEU A 785 -4.56 -39.02 11.54
N LEU A 786 -5.41 -38.14 10.98
CA LEU A 786 -6.57 -38.58 10.21
C LEU A 786 -6.14 -38.87 8.78
N ILE A 787 -6.53 -40.03 8.25
CA ILE A 787 -6.11 -40.52 6.95
C ILE A 787 -7.28 -40.73 5.97
N GLU A 788 -8.44 -40.15 6.27
CA GLU A 788 -9.67 -40.25 5.44
C GLU A 788 -9.45 -39.80 3.99
N ASP A 789 -8.61 -38.79 3.82
CA ASP A 789 -8.31 -38.17 2.53
C ASP A 789 -7.06 -38.78 1.85
N ILE A 790 -6.47 -39.85 2.41
CA ILE A 790 -5.32 -40.57 1.84
C ILE A 790 -5.81 -41.78 1.03
N PRO A 791 -5.43 -41.92 -0.26
CA PRO A 791 -5.75 -43.08 -1.07
C PRO A 791 -5.27 -44.38 -0.43
N GLN A 792 -6.00 -45.47 -0.66
CA GLN A 792 -5.55 -46.78 -0.20
C GLN A 792 -4.26 -47.20 -0.91
N GLY A 793 -3.39 -47.87 -0.17
CA GLY A 793 -2.10 -48.25 -0.69
C GLY A 793 -1.09 -48.58 0.38
N LYS A 794 0.14 -48.85 -0.07
CA LYS A 794 1.28 -49.08 0.80
C LYS A 794 2.06 -47.77 0.95
N TYR A 795 2.18 -47.29 2.17
CA TYR A 795 2.90 -46.07 2.50
C TYR A 795 4.10 -46.40 3.39
N LYS A 796 5.24 -45.77 3.12
CA LYS A 796 6.38 -45.72 4.01
C LYS A 796 6.19 -44.54 4.96
N LEU A 797 6.42 -44.78 6.25
CA LEU A 797 6.45 -43.72 7.25
C LEU A 797 7.86 -43.12 7.26
N GLN A 798 7.96 -41.81 7.25
CA GLN A 798 9.21 -41.08 7.41
C GLN A 798 9.01 -39.99 8.48
N LEU A 799 10.11 -39.58 9.09
CA LEU A 799 10.14 -38.37 9.92
C LEU A 799 10.92 -37.31 9.17
N ALA A 800 10.48 -36.07 9.22
CA ALA A 800 11.16 -34.96 8.59
C ALA A 800 11.24 -33.77 9.54
N PHE A 801 12.20 -32.89 9.26
CA PHE A 801 12.24 -31.54 9.80
C PHE A 801 12.69 -30.58 8.70
N SER A 802 12.28 -29.32 8.80
CA SER A 802 12.48 -28.30 7.75
C SER A 802 13.08 -27.02 8.35
N ASP A 803 13.89 -26.32 7.57
CA ASP A 803 14.13 -24.88 7.71
C ASP A 803 13.43 -24.12 6.54
N ASP A 804 13.65 -22.81 6.44
CA ASP A 804 13.05 -21.94 5.42
C ASP A 804 13.41 -22.32 3.97
N ASN A 805 14.41 -23.18 3.73
CA ASN A 805 14.91 -23.47 2.38
C ASN A 805 15.22 -24.95 2.08
N SER A 806 15.08 -25.87 3.04
CA SER A 806 15.48 -27.27 2.89
C SER A 806 14.71 -28.23 3.80
N TRP A 807 14.51 -29.48 3.31
CA TRP A 807 13.90 -30.58 4.06
C TRP A 807 14.91 -31.68 4.32
N ILE A 808 14.99 -32.12 5.57
CA ILE A 808 15.75 -33.32 5.94
C ILE A 808 14.76 -34.41 6.30
N ILE A 809 14.78 -35.50 5.53
CA ILE A 809 13.88 -36.64 5.69
C ILE A 809 14.68 -37.82 6.23
N ALA A 810 14.31 -38.28 7.41
CA ALA A 810 14.76 -39.54 7.95
C ALA A 810 13.82 -40.67 7.55
N ASP A 811 14.38 -41.57 6.75
CA ASP A 811 13.71 -42.80 6.36
C ASP A 811 13.52 -43.73 7.55
N THR A 812 12.30 -44.20 7.76
CA THR A 812 12.06 -45.32 8.68
C THR A 812 11.93 -46.64 7.91
N GLU A 813 12.12 -47.77 8.58
CA GLU A 813 11.86 -49.10 8.02
C GLU A 813 10.38 -49.52 8.16
N ILE A 814 9.49 -48.58 8.49
CA ILE A 814 8.09 -48.85 8.80
C ILE A 814 7.23 -48.65 7.54
N PHE A 815 6.46 -49.68 7.19
CA PHE A 815 5.48 -49.64 6.11
C PHE A 815 4.06 -49.84 6.66
N LEU A 816 3.16 -48.96 6.26
CA LEU A 816 1.73 -49.01 6.57
C LEU A 816 0.95 -49.41 5.33
N LEU A 817 -0.01 -50.32 5.49
CA LEU A 817 -0.96 -50.70 4.43
C LEU A 817 -2.33 -50.12 4.80
N LEU A 818 -2.78 -49.10 4.07
CA LEU A 818 -4.07 -48.43 4.30
C LEU A 818 -5.14 -49.07 3.40
N GLY A 819 -6.24 -49.60 3.98
CA GLY A 819 -7.31 -50.29 3.23
C GLY A 819 -8.73 -49.93 3.70
N VAL A 820 -9.78 -50.10 2.87
CA VAL A 820 -11.19 -49.95 3.31
C VAL A 820 -11.69 -51.23 3.96
N ASN A 821 -12.24 -51.12 5.18
CA ASN A 821 -13.46 -51.86 5.51
C ASN A 821 -14.27 -51.18 6.64
N TYR A 822 -14.92 -50.04 6.34
CA TYR A 822 -15.75 -49.31 7.32
C TYR A 822 -17.17 -49.87 7.49
N GLN A 823 -17.51 -51.05 6.94
CA GLN A 823 -18.85 -51.62 7.09
C GLN A 823 -18.92 -53.08 7.55
N LYS A 824 -17.78 -53.73 7.87
CA LYS A 824 -17.80 -55.05 8.51
C LYS A 824 -16.71 -55.10 9.57
N ILE A 825 -17.03 -54.67 10.78
CA ILE A 825 -16.62 -55.26 12.07
C ILE A 825 -17.46 -54.50 13.10
N GLY A 826 -18.55 -55.11 13.55
CA GLY A 826 -19.22 -54.67 14.76
C GLY A 826 -18.32 -55.03 15.93
N ILE A 827 -17.64 -54.06 16.53
CA ILE A 827 -17.00 -54.24 17.83
C ILE A 827 -17.48 -53.13 18.75
N LYS A 828 -18.14 -53.58 19.81
CA LYS A 828 -18.65 -52.82 20.95
C LYS A 828 -17.55 -51.94 21.53
N HIS A 829 -17.91 -50.73 21.94
CA HIS A 829 -17.10 -49.95 22.87
C HIS A 829 -16.91 -50.74 24.17
N GLU A 830 -15.77 -51.41 24.33
CA GLU A 830 -15.27 -51.77 25.65
C GLU A 830 -14.42 -50.60 26.17
N ARG A 831 -14.72 -50.19 27.41
CA ARG A 831 -13.99 -49.16 28.15
C ARG A 831 -12.50 -49.53 28.24
N PRO A 832 -11.57 -48.56 28.24
CA PRO A 832 -10.17 -48.84 28.55
C PRO A 832 -10.08 -49.44 29.97
N PRO A 833 -9.16 -50.39 30.23
CA PRO A 833 -8.94 -50.88 31.58
C PRO A 833 -8.46 -49.74 32.48
N GLU A 834 -9.02 -49.67 33.68
CA GLU A 834 -8.45 -48.90 34.77
C GLU A 834 -7.07 -49.46 35.16
N GLN A 835 -6.12 -48.54 35.22
CA GLN A 835 -4.91 -48.50 36.08
C GLN A 835 -3.81 -49.58 35.97
N GLY A 836 -2.56 -49.11 36.11
CA GLY A 836 -1.41 -49.92 36.52
C GLY A 836 -0.09 -49.15 36.41
N THR A 837 0.26 -48.44 37.49
CA THR A 837 1.58 -47.88 37.92
C THR A 837 2.73 -47.81 36.92
#